data_AF-A0A137QE91-F1
#
_entry.id   AF-A0A137QE91-F1
#
_cell.length_a   1.000
_cell.length_b   1.000
_cell.length_c   1.000
_cell.angle_alpha   90.00
_cell.angle_beta   90.00
_cell.angle_gamma   90.00
#
_symmetry.space_group_name_H-M   'P 1'
#
loop_
_entity.id
_entity.type
_entity.pdbx_description
1 polymer ?
#
loop_
_entity_poly.entity_id
_entity_poly.type
_entity_poly.pdbx_seq_one_letter_code
_entity_poly.pdbx_strand_id
1 'polypeptide(L)'
;MSDFANSSPTIGLFKGAHNFLLNNPTIVANYTNQNETNAIQLLVNFSLPGAEFDSSERDPPPRCPPGAHLDIIQDLQSWAHNPLRETSLRWVSGLAGVGKTAIMQTFSELEAASEESILGATLFFSKANKRNDPQRVFITIAYQLAVKYPPYRKYVVKMILHDPKVIQKSMTEQFKRFILQPVVVEKLFEGLHETMLIILDGLDKCKGDRQQQEIASLIRQMTTQHPTSPLIWLIASRPEPHIKAVFTQVGAIPLPVSLKPDQTSEDVECDSHDKLQTNREANLPSISPSVVHHKPSVPPPVTLTTPPPFIDFPSASKAQEHRHPADTVVDIPSEHHRGCGSRVTSTKGLEKNEKEVGAELMRRRERLLHDSRRPRPLLDDDIDSDVSAESSDDKAPITNSQLNQGGSSTRSTLPTPRPPLMASDSTGTLVESALERRIQGDVESIQDKTVNTTERLADLRALMEGADVHYYLVPSGDAHGTEYVAASDKRLEFITGFTGAKGDAIITRDSAYLVTTPQYWARAKAETDKSWMIIQVGVGHDDSQDSGHKDWIEFLLTLLSKGQRIGLDARFISHENATVLHRELIGLDCKFSFPSHNLVDLVWKNKPGKPRNLVYIRAMKYTGRDASFKLHKLREWIKAQPPAIPLYVKNREPTPQQMNVGMLVNSLSCISWTLNLYGIDIPFNPVFHAYLFIGLDKTILFLDSSKVDEAVANYLEKMNVERRNYTDLWPFLRKREWGEGKLLIPQTTSYAISLMLTHLRYTLARNRVEDMMTLKNDTELEGLRKAYIRDGVAFVQFLAWLDNELNSRYDITEWEAAWRIKEFRMRQKKFMGLAYETISASGPNGAIPHYVPKKHSARMIDRDTPYLNDSGGQYRDGTCDTTRTVHFGRPTPDQSEAYTRVLQGHIAIDSMVFPEGTSGSQLDVLARKVWWKDGLNYVHGTGHGFGSVLSVHEGDHGFNSLVPLVPGHVITNETGFYIKGKWGVRIGSALIVRRVQTRHEFNGDVWLGFERLTCVPIQTRMVKESMLTKEEKSWLKEHNQKCWDALRPHLKDDKVALKWLKREVDRGIGIAPGPVGMAIDWD
;
A
#
# COMPACT_ATOMS: atom_id res chain seq x y z
N MET A 1 -48.70 15.53 -21.56
CA MET A 1 -50.11 15.78 -21.21
C MET A 1 -50.34 15.41 -19.74
N SER A 2 -50.62 16.34 -18.81
CA SER A 2 -50.35 17.78 -18.97
C SER A 2 -50.24 18.57 -17.66
N ASP A 3 -49.36 19.57 -17.54
CA ASP A 3 -47.95 19.77 -18.00
C ASP A 3 -47.45 21.08 -17.33
N PHE A 4 -46.29 21.12 -16.67
CA PHE A 4 -45.78 22.32 -15.95
C PHE A 4 -44.33 22.67 -16.33
N ALA A 5 -44.16 23.42 -17.42
CA ALA A 5 -42.89 24.03 -17.81
C ALA A 5 -42.93 25.54 -17.53
N ASN A 6 -42.17 26.01 -16.52
CA ASN A 6 -41.93 27.43 -16.28
C ASN A 6 -40.56 27.82 -16.85
N SER A 7 -40.54 28.23 -18.12
CA SER A 7 -39.34 28.73 -18.79
C SER A 7 -39.05 30.18 -18.39
N SER A 8 -37.77 30.51 -18.23
CA SER A 8 -37.34 31.92 -18.16
C SER A 8 -37.49 32.57 -19.56
N PRO A 9 -37.89 33.84 -19.66
CA PRO A 9 -38.20 34.47 -20.94
C PRO A 9 -36.94 34.85 -21.73
N THR A 10 -36.45 33.94 -22.57
CA THR A 10 -35.55 34.29 -23.67
C THR A 10 -36.28 35.23 -24.65
N ILE A 11 -35.77 36.44 -24.82
CA ILE A 11 -36.36 37.43 -25.74
C ILE A 11 -35.97 37.02 -27.17
N GLY A 12 -36.86 36.28 -27.83
CA GLY A 12 -36.70 35.86 -29.22
C GLY A 12 -36.75 37.03 -30.21
N LEU A 13 -36.09 36.85 -31.35
CA LEU A 13 -35.77 37.88 -32.35
C LEU A 13 -36.98 38.65 -32.94
N PHE A 14 -38.20 38.11 -32.80
CA PHE A 14 -39.43 38.64 -33.39
C PHE A 14 -40.56 38.91 -32.38
N LYS A 15 -40.22 39.23 -31.12
CA LYS A 15 -41.21 39.48 -30.06
C LYS A 15 -42.16 40.64 -30.41
N GLY A 16 -43.42 40.31 -30.77
CA GLY A 16 -44.48 41.26 -31.11
C GLY A 16 -44.72 41.47 -32.62
N ALA A 17 -43.89 40.89 -33.48
CA ALA A 17 -44.05 41.00 -34.93
C ALA A 17 -45.24 40.17 -35.43
N HIS A 18 -45.98 40.72 -36.40
CA HIS A 18 -47.15 40.10 -37.03
C HIS A 18 -47.28 40.59 -38.49
N ASN A 19 -48.08 39.89 -39.31
CA ASN A 19 -48.36 40.22 -40.71
C ASN A 19 -47.14 40.45 -41.62
N PHE A 20 -46.18 39.51 -41.61
CA PHE A 20 -45.08 39.47 -42.59
C PHE A 20 -44.87 38.05 -43.13
N LEU A 21 -44.41 37.94 -44.38
CA LEU A 21 -44.12 36.67 -45.07
C LEU A 21 -42.64 36.66 -45.47
N LEU A 22 -41.93 35.56 -45.20
CA LEU A 22 -40.54 35.38 -45.60
C LEU A 22 -40.40 34.14 -46.48
N ASN A 23 -40.02 34.32 -47.75
CA ASN A 23 -39.69 33.22 -48.65
C ASN A 23 -38.17 32.98 -48.64
N ASN A 24 -37.75 31.74 -48.34
CA ASN A 24 -36.35 31.31 -48.20
C ASN A 24 -35.41 32.23 -47.37
N PRO A 25 -35.78 32.65 -46.14
CA PRO A 25 -34.88 33.42 -45.28
C PRO A 25 -33.81 32.53 -44.62
N THR A 26 -32.54 32.96 -44.66
CA THR A 26 -31.50 32.46 -43.75
C THR A 26 -31.28 33.49 -42.65
N ILE A 27 -31.75 33.20 -41.42
CA ILE A 27 -31.72 34.14 -40.30
C ILE A 27 -30.59 33.74 -39.34
N VAL A 28 -29.56 34.60 -39.23
CA VAL A 28 -28.41 34.40 -38.33
C VAL A 28 -28.52 35.34 -37.14
N ALA A 29 -28.73 34.77 -35.94
CA ALA A 29 -28.88 35.53 -34.69
C ALA A 29 -27.56 35.54 -33.89
N ASN A 30 -26.74 36.58 -34.08
CA ASN A 30 -25.49 36.75 -33.33
C ASN A 30 -25.75 37.39 -31.95
N TYR A 31 -25.83 36.55 -30.90
CA TYR A 31 -25.93 37.01 -29.51
C TYR A 31 -24.53 37.41 -28.98
N THR A 32 -24.20 38.70 -28.97
CA THR A 32 -23.02 39.20 -28.28
C THR A 32 -23.26 39.20 -26.76
N ASN A 33 -22.50 38.38 -26.03
CA ASN A 33 -22.82 38.03 -24.65
C ASN A 33 -22.36 39.09 -23.62
N GLN A 34 -22.81 40.35 -23.79
CA GLN A 34 -22.42 41.50 -22.94
C GLN A 34 -22.62 41.22 -21.44
N ASN A 35 -23.66 40.47 -21.08
CA ASN A 35 -23.93 40.08 -19.69
C ASN A 35 -22.85 39.17 -19.10
N GLU A 36 -22.24 38.29 -19.90
CA GLU A 36 -21.09 37.47 -19.48
C GLU A 36 -19.85 38.34 -19.29
N THR A 37 -19.56 39.23 -20.24
CA THR A 37 -18.46 40.18 -20.15
C THR A 37 -18.58 41.05 -18.90
N ASN A 38 -19.77 41.59 -18.60
CA ASN A 38 -20.02 42.41 -17.43
C ASN A 38 -19.82 41.63 -16.12
N ALA A 39 -20.27 40.37 -16.04
CA ALA A 39 -20.10 39.55 -14.84
C ALA A 39 -18.64 39.15 -14.59
N ILE A 40 -17.87 38.82 -15.63
CA ILE A 40 -16.43 38.54 -15.51
C ILE A 40 -15.64 39.82 -15.21
N GLN A 41 -15.98 40.96 -15.83
CA GLN A 41 -15.35 42.25 -15.51
C GLN A 41 -15.62 42.67 -14.06
N LEU A 42 -16.78 42.32 -13.49
CA LEU A 42 -17.06 42.55 -12.07
C LEU A 42 -16.14 41.72 -11.16
N LEU A 43 -15.80 40.48 -11.52
CA LEU A 43 -14.78 39.69 -10.81
C LEU A 43 -13.39 40.32 -10.93
N VAL A 44 -12.98 40.75 -12.13
CA VAL A 44 -11.68 41.44 -12.36
C VAL A 44 -11.56 42.71 -11.52
N ASN A 45 -12.61 43.53 -11.45
CA ASN A 45 -12.57 44.80 -10.72
C ASN A 45 -12.50 44.61 -9.18
N PHE A 46 -12.89 43.44 -8.67
CA PHE A 46 -12.96 43.13 -7.24
C PHE A 46 -11.99 42.02 -6.79
N SER A 47 -11.15 41.48 -7.67
CA SER A 47 -10.04 40.61 -7.30
C SER A 47 -8.90 41.40 -6.62
N LEU A 48 -7.91 40.68 -6.08
CA LEU A 48 -6.62 41.23 -5.68
C LEU A 48 -5.74 41.33 -6.94
N PRO A 49 -5.46 42.54 -7.47
CA PRO A 49 -4.58 42.68 -8.63
C PRO A 49 -3.19 42.13 -8.28
N GLY A 50 -2.57 41.40 -9.21
CA GLY A 50 -1.23 40.86 -9.07
C GLY A 50 -1.04 39.82 -7.97
N ALA A 51 -2.12 39.18 -7.51
CA ALA A 51 -2.04 38.10 -6.55
C ALA A 51 -1.63 36.75 -7.19
N GLU A 52 -1.77 36.64 -8.50
CA GLU A 52 -1.42 35.49 -9.32
C GLU A 52 0.09 35.14 -9.24
N PHE A 53 0.47 33.92 -9.67
CA PHE A 53 1.87 33.50 -9.78
C PHE A 53 2.60 34.09 -11.00
N ASP A 54 1.85 34.40 -12.07
CA ASP A 54 2.30 34.83 -13.39
C ASP A 54 2.05 36.34 -13.68
N SER A 55 1.70 37.12 -12.65
CA SER A 55 1.49 38.57 -12.80
C SER A 55 2.78 39.34 -13.05
N SER A 56 2.71 40.35 -13.92
CA SER A 56 3.77 41.33 -14.15
C SER A 56 4.11 42.21 -12.94
N GLU A 57 3.24 42.31 -11.93
CA GLU A 57 3.59 42.89 -10.61
C GLU A 57 4.60 42.05 -9.81
N ARG A 58 5.01 40.91 -10.37
CA ARG A 58 5.90 39.93 -9.76
C ARG A 58 7.01 39.48 -10.71
N ASP A 59 7.35 40.27 -11.74
CA ASP A 59 8.51 40.01 -12.60
C ASP A 59 9.67 40.96 -12.21
N PRO A 60 10.89 40.47 -11.89
CA PRO A 60 11.28 39.07 -11.77
C PRO A 60 10.69 38.39 -10.50
N PRO A 61 10.20 37.15 -10.59
CA PRO A 61 9.56 36.50 -9.44
C PRO A 61 10.57 35.97 -8.43
N PRO A 62 10.24 35.98 -7.12
CA PRO A 62 11.08 35.36 -6.11
C PRO A 62 11.06 33.84 -6.33
N ARG A 63 12.16 33.29 -6.83
CA ARG A 63 12.34 31.85 -7.09
C ARG A 63 13.30 31.24 -6.09
N CYS A 64 13.18 29.93 -5.84
CA CYS A 64 14.25 29.19 -5.20
C CYS A 64 15.51 29.23 -6.10
N PRO A 65 16.70 29.52 -5.56
CA PRO A 65 17.95 29.31 -6.29
C PRO A 65 18.06 27.87 -6.83
N PRO A 66 18.72 27.62 -7.98
CA PRO A 66 18.84 26.27 -8.53
C PRO A 66 19.46 25.28 -7.53
N GLY A 67 18.66 24.29 -7.09
CA GLY A 67 19.05 23.31 -6.06
C GLY A 67 18.45 23.56 -4.67
N ALA A 68 18.03 24.78 -4.35
CA ALA A 68 17.47 25.12 -3.04
C ALA A 68 16.06 24.55 -2.83
N HIS A 69 15.80 24.04 -1.62
CA HIS A 69 14.50 23.51 -1.18
C HIS A 69 13.86 22.43 -2.07
N LEU A 70 14.65 21.74 -2.92
CA LEU A 70 14.12 20.73 -3.85
C LEU A 70 13.36 19.59 -3.16
N ASP A 71 13.78 19.15 -1.98
CA ASP A 71 13.06 18.13 -1.21
C ASP A 71 11.63 18.56 -0.85
N ILE A 72 11.45 19.83 -0.49
CA ILE A 72 10.15 20.42 -0.14
C ILE A 72 9.28 20.54 -1.38
N ILE A 73 9.84 21.01 -2.50
CA ILE A 73 9.12 21.12 -3.78
C ILE A 73 8.69 19.72 -4.27
N GLN A 74 9.57 18.72 -4.18
CA GLN A 74 9.25 17.32 -4.55
C GLN A 74 8.20 16.69 -3.64
N ASP A 75 8.21 17.00 -2.34
CA ASP A 75 7.19 16.57 -1.37
C ASP A 75 5.83 17.25 -1.64
N LEU A 76 5.82 18.55 -1.99
CA LEU A 76 4.62 19.26 -2.42
C LEU A 76 4.04 18.68 -3.73
N GLN A 77 4.88 18.44 -4.75
CA GLN A 77 4.47 17.76 -5.99
C GLN A 77 3.93 16.36 -5.72
N SER A 78 4.62 15.59 -4.88
CA SER A 78 4.21 14.23 -4.51
C SER A 78 2.87 14.21 -3.78
N TRP A 79 2.64 15.12 -2.82
CA TRP A 79 1.34 15.28 -2.17
C TRP A 79 0.23 15.75 -3.13
N ALA A 80 0.53 16.68 -4.03
CA ALA A 80 -0.44 17.27 -4.95
C ALA A 80 -0.84 16.33 -6.10
N HIS A 81 0.05 15.43 -6.54
CA HIS A 81 -0.22 14.45 -7.61
C HIS A 81 -0.57 13.04 -7.11
N ASN A 82 -0.47 12.74 -5.82
CA ASN A 82 -0.87 11.44 -5.27
C ASN A 82 -2.41 11.30 -5.18
N PRO A 83 -3.08 10.44 -5.97
CA PRO A 83 -4.53 10.21 -5.86
C PRO A 83 -4.93 9.50 -4.56
N LEU A 84 -3.95 8.99 -3.80
CA LEU A 84 -4.10 8.31 -2.52
C LEU A 84 -3.70 9.23 -1.35
N ARG A 85 -3.77 10.56 -1.52
CA ARG A 85 -3.44 11.55 -0.48
C ARG A 85 -4.37 11.37 0.73
N GLU A 86 -3.80 11.35 1.93
CA GLU A 86 -4.58 11.30 3.18
C GLU A 86 -5.28 12.63 3.51
N THR A 87 -4.85 13.73 2.88
CA THR A 87 -5.34 15.09 3.17
C THR A 87 -5.50 15.95 1.92
N SER A 88 -6.60 16.70 1.87
CA SER A 88 -6.90 17.72 0.84
C SER A 88 -6.48 19.13 1.25
N LEU A 89 -5.73 19.28 2.35
CA LEU A 89 -5.20 20.54 2.87
C LEU A 89 -3.80 20.33 3.45
N ARG A 90 -2.84 21.17 3.03
CA ARG A 90 -1.46 21.16 3.53
C ARG A 90 -0.99 22.57 3.91
N TRP A 91 -0.19 22.66 4.97
CA TRP A 91 0.30 23.93 5.53
C TRP A 91 1.82 23.96 5.56
N VAL A 92 2.43 24.97 4.93
CA VAL A 92 3.87 25.24 4.96
C VAL A 92 4.11 26.39 5.93
N SER A 93 4.82 26.11 7.02
CA SER A 93 5.03 27.05 8.12
C SER A 93 6.51 27.36 8.35
N GLY A 94 6.80 28.56 8.84
CA GLY A 94 8.17 28.98 9.17
C GLY A 94 8.27 30.49 9.37
N LEU A 95 9.38 30.97 9.90
CA LEU A 95 9.59 32.38 10.29
C LEU A 95 9.66 33.35 9.08
N ALA A 96 9.97 34.62 9.31
CA ALA A 96 10.34 35.52 8.21
C ALA A 96 11.65 35.07 7.55
N GLY A 97 11.92 35.49 6.30
CA GLY A 97 13.16 35.16 5.58
C GLY A 97 13.27 33.73 5.01
N VAL A 98 12.65 32.72 5.62
CA VAL A 98 12.86 31.27 5.32
C VAL A 98 12.33 30.74 3.97
N GLY A 99 12.39 31.51 2.89
CA GLY A 99 12.12 31.02 1.52
C GLY A 99 10.67 30.68 1.15
N LYS A 100 9.70 30.66 2.08
CA LYS A 100 8.27 30.28 1.82
C LYS A 100 7.70 30.80 0.49
N THR A 101 7.73 32.12 0.27
CA THR A 101 7.20 32.76 -0.93
C THR A 101 7.91 32.28 -2.21
N ALA A 102 9.21 31.98 -2.13
CA ALA A 102 10.00 31.45 -3.23
C ALA A 102 9.71 29.97 -3.52
N ILE A 103 9.53 29.15 -2.48
CA ILE A 103 9.08 27.75 -2.60
C ILE A 103 7.70 27.69 -3.27
N MET A 104 6.75 28.50 -2.78
CA MET A 104 5.38 28.56 -3.30
C MET A 104 5.36 29.07 -4.76
N GLN A 105 6.22 30.03 -5.11
CA GLN A 105 6.35 30.52 -6.48
C GLN A 105 6.93 29.47 -7.42
N THR A 106 8.10 28.90 -7.10
CA THR A 106 8.75 27.89 -7.96
C THR A 106 7.87 26.64 -8.10
N PHE A 107 7.15 26.24 -7.05
CA PHE A 107 6.14 25.18 -7.15
C PHE A 107 4.97 25.58 -8.07
N SER A 108 4.46 26.81 -7.99
CA SER A 108 3.39 27.30 -8.89
C SER A 108 3.84 27.30 -10.36
N GLU A 109 5.07 27.76 -10.63
CA GLU A 109 5.65 27.78 -11.99
C GLU A 109 5.85 26.37 -12.56
N LEU A 110 6.34 25.43 -11.73
CA LEU A 110 6.51 24.02 -12.13
C LEU A 110 5.17 23.32 -12.39
N GLU A 111 4.15 23.58 -11.58
CA GLU A 111 2.79 23.05 -11.79
C GLU A 111 2.12 23.67 -13.01
N ALA A 112 2.32 24.96 -13.28
CA ALA A 112 1.78 25.63 -14.47
C ALA A 112 2.45 25.17 -15.79
N ALA A 113 3.73 24.78 -15.74
CA ALA A 113 4.48 24.26 -16.89
C ALA A 113 4.25 22.77 -17.18
N SER A 114 3.46 22.06 -16.36
CA SER A 114 3.18 20.63 -16.51
C SER A 114 2.10 20.33 -17.54
N GLU A 115 2.29 19.29 -18.36
CA GLU A 115 1.21 18.74 -19.22
C GLU A 115 0.06 18.15 -18.38
N GLU A 116 0.32 17.73 -17.15
CA GLU A 116 -0.66 17.22 -16.17
C GLU A 116 -1.04 18.32 -15.14
N SER A 117 -1.14 19.59 -15.55
CA SER A 117 -1.31 20.75 -14.64
C SER A 117 -2.64 20.83 -13.89
N ILE A 118 -2.61 20.40 -12.62
CA ILE A 118 -3.71 20.51 -11.65
C ILE A 118 -3.89 21.92 -11.06
N LEU A 119 -3.09 22.92 -11.45
CA LEU A 119 -3.13 24.25 -10.85
C LEU A 119 -4.45 24.98 -11.15
N GLY A 120 -5.27 25.22 -10.13
CA GLY A 120 -6.60 25.82 -10.25
C GLY A 120 -6.63 27.32 -9.97
N ALA A 121 -5.97 27.77 -8.90
CA ALA A 121 -5.82 29.18 -8.55
C ALA A 121 -4.59 29.44 -7.66
N THR A 122 -4.07 30.67 -7.70
CA THR A 122 -2.92 31.14 -6.92
C THR A 122 -3.19 32.51 -6.29
N LEU A 123 -2.73 32.71 -5.05
CA LEU A 123 -2.87 33.97 -4.33
C LEU A 123 -1.65 34.23 -3.44
N PHE A 124 -0.87 35.25 -3.77
CA PHE A 124 0.34 35.64 -3.05
C PHE A 124 0.12 36.99 -2.36
N PHE A 125 -0.08 36.95 -1.04
CA PHE A 125 -0.33 38.16 -0.25
C PHE A 125 0.95 39.02 -0.11
N SER A 126 0.80 40.34 -0.20
CA SER A 126 1.87 41.32 0.05
C SER A 126 1.32 42.55 0.78
N LYS A 127 1.93 42.92 1.90
CA LYS A 127 1.61 44.18 2.61
C LYS A 127 2.10 45.40 1.82
N ALA A 128 3.31 45.34 1.25
CA ALA A 128 3.92 46.43 0.48
C ALA A 128 3.10 46.78 -0.76
N ASN A 129 2.76 45.78 -1.59
CA ASN A 129 1.95 45.95 -2.81
C ASN A 129 0.44 46.12 -2.51
N LYS A 130 0.02 46.24 -1.25
CA LYS A 130 -1.40 46.32 -0.82
C LYS A 130 -2.27 45.11 -1.26
N ARG A 131 -1.64 44.00 -1.64
CA ARG A 131 -2.26 42.70 -1.96
C ARG A 131 -2.61 41.97 -0.66
N ASN A 132 -3.49 42.55 0.15
CA ASN A 132 -3.82 42.03 1.49
C ASN A 132 -5.28 42.25 1.95
N ASP A 133 -6.21 42.63 1.06
CA ASP A 133 -7.64 42.77 1.36
C ASP A 133 -8.33 41.39 1.48
N PRO A 134 -8.81 40.99 2.67
CA PRO A 134 -9.40 39.66 2.88
C PRO A 134 -10.75 39.50 2.15
N GLN A 135 -11.52 40.56 1.92
CA GLN A 135 -12.85 40.48 1.29
C GLN A 135 -12.80 40.12 -0.21
N ARG A 136 -11.60 40.07 -0.79
CA ARG A 136 -11.34 39.77 -2.20
C ARG A 136 -10.79 38.38 -2.46
N VAL A 137 -10.44 37.62 -1.41
CA VAL A 137 -9.75 36.33 -1.53
C VAL A 137 -10.57 35.34 -2.37
N PHE A 138 -11.83 35.12 -2.01
CA PHE A 138 -12.70 34.18 -2.73
C PHE A 138 -13.19 34.73 -4.07
N ILE A 139 -13.25 36.06 -4.25
CA ILE A 139 -13.50 36.71 -5.55
C ILE A 139 -12.36 36.43 -6.54
N THR A 140 -11.11 36.52 -6.06
CA THR A 140 -9.90 36.28 -6.88
C THR A 140 -9.79 34.82 -7.30
N ILE A 141 -10.06 33.90 -6.38
CA ILE A 141 -10.14 32.46 -6.68
C ILE A 141 -11.27 32.19 -7.68
N ALA A 142 -12.45 32.79 -7.48
CA ALA A 142 -13.58 32.66 -8.42
C ALA A 142 -13.26 33.20 -9.81
N TYR A 143 -12.50 34.30 -9.91
CA TYR A 143 -12.03 34.83 -11.18
C TYR A 143 -11.15 33.81 -11.91
N GLN A 144 -10.06 33.33 -11.28
CA GLN A 144 -9.12 32.40 -11.91
C GLN A 144 -9.80 31.07 -12.30
N LEU A 145 -10.66 30.51 -11.44
CA LEU A 145 -11.46 29.33 -11.78
C LEU A 145 -12.46 29.59 -12.92
N ALA A 146 -13.03 30.79 -13.04
CA ALA A 146 -13.91 31.16 -14.16
C ALA A 146 -13.16 31.50 -15.47
N VAL A 147 -11.84 31.70 -15.40
CA VAL A 147 -10.97 31.73 -16.59
C VAL A 147 -10.64 30.30 -17.03
N LYS A 148 -10.22 29.40 -16.13
CA LYS A 148 -9.78 28.04 -16.49
C LYS A 148 -10.93 27.06 -16.79
N TYR A 149 -12.09 27.16 -16.12
CA TYR A 149 -13.14 26.12 -16.17
C TYR A 149 -14.51 26.62 -16.72
N PRO A 150 -14.87 26.29 -17.98
CA PRO A 150 -16.12 26.76 -18.60
C PRO A 150 -17.45 26.41 -17.90
N PRO A 151 -17.63 25.23 -17.24
CA PRO A 151 -18.86 24.94 -16.49
C PRO A 151 -19.03 25.88 -15.29
N TYR A 152 -17.95 26.06 -14.52
CA TYR A 152 -17.89 26.95 -13.38
C TYR A 152 -18.10 28.42 -13.79
N ARG A 153 -17.47 28.86 -14.89
CA ARG A 153 -17.68 30.18 -15.50
C ARG A 153 -19.16 30.48 -15.74
N LYS A 154 -19.90 29.55 -16.36
CA LYS A 154 -21.35 29.68 -16.62
C LYS A 154 -22.16 29.82 -15.33
N TYR A 155 -21.83 29.05 -14.29
CA TYR A 155 -22.47 29.16 -12.98
C TYR A 155 -22.21 30.52 -12.32
N VAL A 156 -20.94 30.96 -12.24
CA VAL A 156 -20.60 32.22 -11.56
C VAL A 156 -21.20 33.43 -12.30
N VAL A 157 -21.20 33.42 -13.63
CA VAL A 157 -21.89 34.45 -14.44
C VAL A 157 -23.39 34.47 -14.15
N LYS A 158 -24.07 33.31 -14.16
CA LYS A 158 -25.51 33.20 -13.81
C LYS A 158 -25.79 33.72 -12.39
N MET A 159 -24.92 33.39 -11.43
CA MET A 159 -25.03 33.82 -10.04
C MET A 159 -24.86 35.33 -9.88
N ILE A 160 -23.84 35.93 -10.51
CA ILE A 160 -23.58 37.39 -10.45
C ILE A 160 -24.70 38.16 -11.16
N LEU A 161 -25.25 37.66 -12.26
CA LEU A 161 -26.39 38.29 -12.94
C LEU A 161 -27.69 38.25 -12.12
N HIS A 162 -27.86 37.22 -11.28
CA HIS A 162 -29.00 37.12 -10.36
C HIS A 162 -28.80 37.96 -9.09
N ASP A 163 -27.59 38.00 -8.55
CA ASP A 163 -27.24 38.75 -7.33
C ASP A 163 -25.88 39.45 -7.49
N PRO A 164 -25.84 40.64 -8.10
CA PRO A 164 -24.60 41.41 -8.28
C PRO A 164 -23.95 41.83 -6.96
N LYS A 165 -24.68 41.75 -5.83
CA LYS A 165 -24.14 42.05 -4.50
C LYS A 165 -23.41 40.87 -3.87
N VAL A 166 -23.35 39.69 -4.50
CA VAL A 166 -22.60 38.52 -4.00
C VAL A 166 -21.13 38.86 -3.69
N ILE A 167 -20.49 39.70 -4.51
CA ILE A 167 -19.13 40.23 -4.31
C ILE A 167 -18.98 41.23 -3.14
N GLN A 168 -20.09 41.66 -2.53
CA GLN A 168 -20.13 42.58 -1.38
C GLN A 168 -20.60 41.89 -0.09
N LYS A 169 -20.88 40.58 -0.13
CA LYS A 169 -21.25 39.79 1.05
C LYS A 169 -20.02 39.40 1.87
N SER A 170 -20.27 38.95 3.10
CA SER A 170 -19.22 38.43 3.99
C SER A 170 -18.45 37.26 3.37
N MET A 171 -17.17 37.13 3.73
CA MET A 171 -16.28 36.06 3.24
C MET A 171 -16.88 34.66 3.39
N THR A 172 -17.56 34.37 4.50
CA THR A 172 -18.29 33.11 4.71
C THR A 172 -19.38 32.84 3.64
N GLU A 173 -20.20 33.83 3.27
CA GLU A 173 -21.21 33.64 2.20
C GLU A 173 -20.54 33.68 0.81
N GLN A 174 -19.47 34.46 0.60
CA GLN A 174 -18.67 34.39 -0.63
C GLN A 174 -18.09 32.98 -0.83
N PHE A 175 -17.43 32.41 0.18
CA PHE A 175 -16.87 31.06 0.15
C PHE A 175 -17.95 30.02 -0.12
N LYS A 176 -19.11 30.14 0.54
CA LYS A 176 -20.26 29.28 0.31
C LYS A 176 -20.77 29.35 -1.14
N ARG A 177 -20.79 30.55 -1.75
CA ARG A 177 -21.31 30.79 -3.10
C ARG A 177 -20.33 30.49 -4.22
N PHE A 178 -19.08 30.86 -4.07
CA PHE A 178 -18.04 30.67 -5.08
C PHE A 178 -17.33 29.32 -4.96
N ILE A 179 -17.29 28.69 -3.78
CA ILE A 179 -16.57 27.43 -3.55
C ILE A 179 -17.54 26.30 -3.19
N LEU A 180 -18.18 26.33 -2.01
CA LEU A 180 -18.94 25.17 -1.52
C LEU A 180 -20.11 24.77 -2.41
N GLN A 181 -20.98 25.72 -2.79
CA GLN A 181 -22.15 25.44 -3.63
C GLN A 181 -21.75 24.86 -5.00
N PRO A 182 -20.87 25.48 -5.82
CA PRO A 182 -20.50 24.93 -7.12
C PRO A 182 -19.66 23.64 -7.06
N VAL A 183 -18.83 23.45 -6.02
CA VAL A 183 -17.91 22.29 -5.95
C VAL A 183 -18.56 21.08 -5.27
N VAL A 184 -19.36 21.29 -4.22
CA VAL A 184 -19.90 20.22 -3.37
C VAL A 184 -21.39 19.96 -3.62
N VAL A 185 -22.18 21.00 -3.87
CA VAL A 185 -23.66 20.89 -3.97
C VAL A 185 -24.11 20.69 -5.42
N GLU A 186 -23.64 21.55 -6.34
CA GLU A 186 -23.93 21.47 -7.78
C GLU A 186 -22.84 20.73 -8.57
N LYS A 187 -21.74 20.34 -7.89
CA LYS A 187 -20.65 19.50 -8.40
C LYS A 187 -20.20 19.80 -9.84
N LEU A 188 -19.97 21.05 -10.18
CA LEU A 188 -19.72 21.51 -11.56
C LEU A 188 -18.40 21.01 -12.19
N PHE A 189 -17.66 20.19 -11.46
CA PHE A 189 -16.40 19.56 -11.85
C PHE A 189 -16.50 18.01 -11.84
N GLU A 190 -17.68 17.43 -11.56
CA GLU A 190 -17.92 16.00 -11.71
C GLU A 190 -17.75 15.59 -13.19
N GLY A 191 -17.10 14.46 -13.45
CA GLY A 191 -16.67 14.03 -14.79
C GLY A 191 -15.34 14.64 -15.28
N LEU A 192 -14.84 15.72 -14.66
CA LEU A 192 -13.44 16.13 -14.82
C LEU A 192 -12.60 15.33 -13.82
N HIS A 193 -11.85 14.33 -14.30
CA HIS A 193 -11.05 13.41 -13.47
C HIS A 193 -9.77 14.06 -12.87
N GLU A 194 -9.77 15.37 -12.70
CA GLU A 194 -8.62 16.18 -12.32
C GLU A 194 -8.79 16.68 -10.88
N THR A 195 -7.72 16.53 -10.09
CA THR A 195 -7.58 17.32 -8.86
C THR A 195 -7.32 18.78 -9.24
N MET A 196 -7.79 19.71 -8.42
CA MET A 196 -7.60 21.15 -8.61
C MET A 196 -6.90 21.74 -7.38
N LEU A 197 -5.72 22.30 -7.58
CA LEU A 197 -4.85 22.84 -6.54
C LEU A 197 -5.06 24.37 -6.40
N ILE A 198 -5.40 24.82 -5.20
CA ILE A 198 -5.40 26.25 -4.83
C ILE A 198 -4.21 26.54 -3.91
N ILE A 199 -3.40 27.54 -4.27
CA ILE A 199 -2.18 27.94 -3.56
C ILE A 199 -2.39 29.32 -2.91
N LEU A 200 -2.22 29.43 -1.59
CA LEU A 200 -2.28 30.68 -0.83
C LEU A 200 -0.94 30.94 -0.12
N ASP A 201 -0.09 31.84 -0.63
CA ASP A 201 1.16 32.24 0.04
C ASP A 201 1.00 33.46 0.94
N GLY A 202 1.59 33.39 2.12
CA GLY A 202 1.71 34.49 3.07
C GLY A 202 0.39 34.86 3.74
N LEU A 203 -0.41 33.89 4.21
CA LEU A 203 -1.70 34.18 4.87
C LEU A 203 -1.56 35.21 6.02
N ASP A 204 -0.44 35.19 6.75
CA ASP A 204 -0.09 36.16 7.80
C ASP A 204 0.19 37.59 7.31
N LYS A 205 0.31 37.79 5.98
CA LYS A 205 0.42 39.09 5.32
C LYS A 205 -0.95 39.71 5.01
N CYS A 206 -2.02 38.90 5.00
CA CYS A 206 -3.41 39.35 4.81
C CYS A 206 -3.88 40.26 5.98
N LYS A 207 -4.84 41.16 5.76
CA LYS A 207 -5.22 42.19 6.74
C LYS A 207 -6.24 41.67 7.78
N GLY A 208 -5.76 41.48 9.01
CA GLY A 208 -6.57 41.27 10.20
C GLY A 208 -6.63 39.82 10.67
N ASP A 209 -6.25 39.59 11.92
CA ASP A 209 -6.01 38.24 12.48
C ASP A 209 -7.28 37.38 12.49
N ARG A 210 -8.42 37.99 12.84
CA ARG A 210 -9.75 37.34 12.77
C ARG A 210 -10.09 36.90 11.34
N GLN A 211 -9.72 37.70 10.33
CA GLN A 211 -9.98 37.39 8.92
C GLN A 211 -9.04 36.30 8.39
N GLN A 212 -7.76 36.31 8.80
CA GLN A 212 -6.83 35.20 8.54
C GLN A 212 -7.35 33.88 9.14
N GLN A 213 -7.85 33.95 10.37
CA GLN A 213 -8.45 32.81 11.07
C GLN A 213 -9.76 32.34 10.40
N GLU A 214 -10.64 33.25 9.94
CA GLU A 214 -11.86 32.90 9.20
C GLU A 214 -11.53 32.19 7.88
N ILE A 215 -10.59 32.73 7.08
CA ILE A 215 -10.14 32.10 5.81
C ILE A 215 -9.61 30.68 6.06
N ALA A 216 -8.69 30.51 7.01
CA ALA A 216 -8.15 29.20 7.34
C ALA A 216 -9.23 28.23 7.87
N SER A 217 -10.18 28.73 8.67
CA SER A 217 -11.24 27.91 9.26
C SER A 217 -12.25 27.42 8.22
N LEU A 218 -12.63 28.28 7.27
CA LEU A 218 -13.53 27.93 6.15
C LEU A 218 -12.92 26.83 5.27
N ILE A 219 -11.64 26.96 4.92
CA ILE A 219 -10.90 25.99 4.10
C ILE A 219 -10.71 24.67 4.88
N ARG A 220 -10.28 24.73 6.14
CA ARG A 220 -10.19 23.54 7.02
C ARG A 220 -11.55 22.83 7.09
N GLN A 221 -12.61 23.55 7.41
CA GLN A 221 -13.95 22.97 7.54
C GLN A 221 -14.40 22.30 6.24
N MET A 222 -14.21 22.92 5.08
CA MET A 222 -14.51 22.31 3.78
C MET A 222 -13.76 20.99 3.59
N THR A 223 -12.45 20.99 3.76
CA THR A 223 -11.62 19.81 3.50
C THR A 223 -11.82 18.67 4.52
N THR A 224 -12.24 18.98 5.75
CA THR A 224 -12.64 17.98 6.75
C THR A 224 -14.06 17.44 6.50
N GLN A 225 -15.02 18.28 6.10
CA GLN A 225 -16.42 17.85 5.88
C GLN A 225 -16.65 17.20 4.51
N HIS A 226 -15.81 17.54 3.52
CA HIS A 226 -15.92 17.08 2.13
C HIS A 226 -14.55 16.61 1.59
N PRO A 227 -13.94 15.57 2.18
CA PRO A 227 -12.59 15.12 1.80
C PRO A 227 -12.51 14.61 0.35
N THR A 228 -13.63 14.15 -0.22
CA THR A 228 -13.77 13.74 -1.62
C THR A 228 -13.94 14.89 -2.61
N SER A 229 -13.80 16.15 -2.17
CA SER A 229 -13.79 17.32 -3.06
C SER A 229 -12.58 17.27 -4.00
N PRO A 230 -12.72 17.63 -5.30
CA PRO A 230 -11.59 17.74 -6.22
C PRO A 230 -10.65 18.90 -5.87
N LEU A 231 -11.10 19.87 -5.04
CA LEU A 231 -10.26 20.98 -4.57
C LEU A 231 -9.33 20.56 -3.43
N ILE A 232 -8.02 20.67 -3.67
CA ILE A 232 -6.98 20.59 -2.64
C ILE A 232 -6.35 21.97 -2.40
N TRP A 233 -5.90 22.21 -1.17
CA TRP A 233 -5.44 23.53 -0.73
C TRP A 233 -4.03 23.46 -0.16
N LEU A 234 -3.14 24.31 -0.67
CA LEU A 234 -1.80 24.54 -0.13
C LEU A 234 -1.72 25.96 0.43
N ILE A 235 -1.48 26.08 1.73
CA ILE A 235 -1.38 27.37 2.44
C ILE A 235 0.04 27.52 2.98
N ALA A 236 0.66 28.69 2.80
CA ALA A 236 1.90 29.05 3.46
C ALA A 236 1.73 30.28 4.37
N SER A 237 2.34 30.25 5.56
CA SER A 237 2.31 31.40 6.48
C SER A 237 3.42 31.34 7.54
N ARG A 238 3.59 32.43 8.28
CA ARG A 238 4.20 32.38 9.62
C ARG A 238 3.25 31.63 10.58
N PRO A 239 3.78 30.91 11.59
CA PRO A 239 2.99 30.12 12.55
C PRO A 239 2.37 31.01 13.65
N GLU A 240 1.70 32.10 13.26
CA GLU A 240 1.06 33.05 14.17
C GLU A 240 0.01 32.34 15.06
N PRO A 241 -0.19 32.74 16.33
CA PRO A 241 -0.98 31.95 17.29
C PRO A 241 -2.41 31.62 16.82
N HIS A 242 -3.12 32.58 16.23
CA HIS A 242 -4.48 32.41 15.70
C HIS A 242 -4.54 31.54 14.44
N ILE A 243 -3.52 31.58 13.58
CA ILE A 243 -3.40 30.68 12.43
C ILE A 243 -3.09 29.25 12.94
N LYS A 244 -2.09 29.13 13.81
CA LYS A 244 -1.66 27.85 14.39
C LYS A 244 -2.81 27.14 15.10
N ALA A 245 -3.62 27.87 15.87
CA ALA A 245 -4.81 27.32 16.54
C ALA A 245 -5.81 26.65 15.59
N VAL A 246 -5.95 27.12 14.33
CA VAL A 246 -6.80 26.47 13.33
C VAL A 246 -6.20 25.14 12.87
N PHE A 247 -4.88 25.06 12.71
CA PHE A 247 -4.19 23.85 12.25
C PHE A 247 -3.81 22.85 13.35
N THR A 248 -3.92 23.20 14.64
CA THR A 248 -3.56 22.30 15.77
C THR A 248 -4.73 21.80 16.62
N GLN A 249 -5.99 22.12 16.26
CA GLN A 249 -7.15 21.59 16.98
C GLN A 249 -7.45 20.13 16.63
N VAL A 250 -7.94 19.39 17.63
CA VAL A 250 -8.09 17.93 17.65
C VAL A 250 -8.82 17.34 16.44
N GLY A 251 -8.28 16.25 15.88
CA GLY A 251 -9.03 15.31 15.02
C GLY A 251 -8.57 15.21 13.56
N ALA A 252 -7.69 16.09 13.09
CA ALA A 252 -7.11 16.03 11.74
C ALA A 252 -5.57 16.02 11.80
N ILE A 253 -4.92 15.43 10.79
CA ILE A 253 -3.45 15.40 10.66
C ILE A 253 -3.00 16.28 9.49
N PRO A 254 -2.93 17.61 9.63
CA PRO A 254 -2.08 18.40 8.75
C PRO A 254 -0.62 18.05 9.07
N LEU A 255 0.20 17.74 8.06
CA LEU A 255 1.65 17.76 8.21
C LEU A 255 2.13 19.21 7.99
N PRO A 256 2.53 19.97 9.05
CA PRO A 256 3.22 21.22 8.87
C PRO A 256 4.63 20.94 8.34
N VAL A 257 4.93 21.40 7.13
CA VAL A 257 6.34 21.51 6.69
C VAL A 257 6.91 22.72 7.44
N SER A 258 7.80 22.48 8.41
CA SER A 258 8.41 23.53 9.23
C SER A 258 9.79 23.90 8.70
N LEU A 259 9.92 25.10 8.17
CA LEU A 259 11.18 25.61 7.59
C LEU A 259 12.04 26.25 8.70
N LYS A 260 13.20 25.64 8.97
CA LYS A 260 14.29 26.27 9.73
C LYS A 260 14.80 27.52 8.99
N PRO A 261 15.31 28.56 9.69
CA PRO A 261 16.16 29.57 9.06
C PRO A 261 17.46 28.92 8.58
N ASP A 262 17.84 29.17 7.34
CA ASP A 262 19.10 28.69 6.76
C ASP A 262 20.18 29.79 6.84
N GLN A 263 21.47 29.40 6.87
CA GLN A 263 22.58 30.32 7.10
C GLN A 263 23.24 30.82 5.81
N THR A 264 22.54 31.68 5.07
CA THR A 264 23.13 32.51 4.02
C THR A 264 22.77 33.98 4.22
N SER A 265 23.59 34.69 4.99
CA SER A 265 23.54 36.14 5.11
C SER A 265 24.38 36.82 4.02
N GLU A 266 23.96 36.67 2.77
CA GLU A 266 24.40 37.47 1.62
C GLU A 266 23.22 37.52 0.62
N ASP A 267 22.94 38.71 0.06
CA ASP A 267 21.92 39.01 -0.96
C ASP A 267 20.43 38.72 -0.66
N VAL A 268 19.91 39.19 0.48
CA VAL A 268 18.47 39.59 0.61
C VAL A 268 18.30 40.94 1.34
N GLU A 269 19.10 41.95 1.01
CA GLU A 269 18.79 43.35 1.41
C GLU A 269 17.71 43.94 0.49
N CYS A 270 16.44 43.76 0.85
CA CYS A 270 15.31 44.35 0.11
C CYS A 270 14.07 44.65 0.97
N ASP A 271 14.25 45.07 2.23
CA ASP A 271 13.15 45.58 3.08
C ASP A 271 13.62 46.63 4.12
N SER A 272 14.74 47.33 3.87
CA SER A 272 15.36 48.25 4.85
C SER A 272 16.16 49.41 4.25
N HIS A 273 15.51 50.34 3.53
CA HIS A 273 16.12 51.68 3.30
C HIS A 273 15.10 52.82 3.05
N ASP A 274 14.21 53.07 4.02
CA ASP A 274 13.47 54.35 4.09
C ASP A 274 14.37 55.46 4.67
N LYS A 275 15.32 55.94 3.85
CA LYS A 275 16.05 57.22 3.99
C LYS A 275 17.01 57.50 2.83
N LEU A 276 17.18 58.80 2.58
CA LEU A 276 18.16 59.47 1.69
C LEU A 276 17.88 59.38 0.18
N GLN A 277 17.37 60.51 -0.35
CA GLN A 277 17.39 60.84 -1.77
C GLN A 277 18.77 61.36 -2.23
N THR A 278 18.88 61.49 -3.56
CA THR A 278 19.78 62.38 -4.35
C THR A 278 21.08 61.79 -4.92
N ASN A 279 21.24 62.01 -6.24
CA ASN A 279 22.44 61.82 -7.08
C ASN A 279 22.84 60.35 -7.32
N ARG A 280 23.36 59.96 -8.49
CA ARG A 280 23.76 60.73 -9.71
C ARG A 280 23.63 59.87 -10.98
N GLU A 281 23.72 60.51 -12.14
CA GLU A 281 23.50 59.89 -13.46
C GLU A 281 24.78 59.27 -14.10
N ALA A 282 24.56 58.56 -15.21
CA ALA A 282 25.49 58.26 -16.32
C ALA A 282 26.69 57.31 -16.07
N ASN A 283 26.60 56.08 -16.62
CA ASN A 283 27.11 55.83 -17.98
C ASN A 283 26.79 54.40 -18.49
N LEU A 284 26.60 54.27 -19.81
CA LEU A 284 26.49 53.01 -20.55
C LEU A 284 27.20 53.17 -21.91
N PRO A 285 27.85 52.12 -22.41
CA PRO A 285 27.81 51.84 -23.85
C PRO A 285 27.39 50.39 -24.16
N SER A 286 26.83 50.21 -25.35
CA SER A 286 26.26 48.97 -25.87
C SER A 286 27.26 48.14 -26.70
N ILE A 287 26.91 46.87 -26.96
CA ILE A 287 27.22 46.15 -28.21
C ILE A 287 26.21 44.98 -28.38
N SER A 288 25.95 44.59 -29.63
CA SER A 288 24.84 43.71 -30.05
C SER A 288 25.28 42.30 -30.48
N PRO A 289 24.39 41.29 -30.44
CA PRO A 289 24.68 39.93 -30.91
C PRO A 289 24.53 39.76 -32.43
N SER A 290 25.22 38.76 -32.98
CA SER A 290 25.20 38.41 -34.42
C SER A 290 24.71 36.97 -34.64
N VAL A 291 24.01 36.73 -35.76
CA VAL A 291 23.38 35.44 -36.12
C VAL A 291 24.11 34.77 -37.28
N VAL A 292 24.29 33.44 -37.22
CA VAL A 292 24.74 32.61 -38.37
C VAL A 292 23.88 31.34 -38.44
N HIS A 293 23.37 31.01 -39.63
CA HIS A 293 22.66 29.77 -39.92
C HIS A 293 23.58 28.73 -40.58
N HIS A 294 23.34 27.43 -40.32
CA HIS A 294 23.57 26.37 -41.31
C HIS A 294 22.52 25.24 -41.18
N LYS A 295 22.38 24.43 -42.23
CA LYS A 295 21.25 23.51 -42.47
C LYS A 295 21.53 22.07 -41.98
N PRO A 296 20.50 21.28 -41.60
CA PRO A 296 20.58 19.82 -41.52
C PRO A 296 20.52 19.16 -42.91
N SER A 297 20.97 17.91 -43.00
CA SER A 297 21.03 17.09 -44.23
C SER A 297 20.05 15.90 -44.21
N VAL A 298 19.79 15.31 -45.39
CA VAL A 298 18.73 14.31 -45.62
C VAL A 298 19.30 12.95 -46.07
N PRO A 299 18.92 11.82 -45.46
CA PRO A 299 19.14 10.46 -45.98
C PRO A 299 18.01 9.97 -46.93
N PRO A 300 18.25 8.92 -47.75
CA PRO A 300 17.34 8.47 -48.82
C PRO A 300 16.15 7.60 -48.35
N PRO A 301 15.12 7.40 -49.19
CA PRO A 301 13.91 6.66 -48.82
C PRO A 301 14.11 5.13 -48.80
N VAL A 302 13.37 4.46 -47.92
CA VAL A 302 13.27 2.99 -47.84
C VAL A 302 11.91 2.53 -48.35
N THR A 303 11.88 1.43 -49.09
CA THR A 303 10.69 0.88 -49.75
C THR A 303 9.73 0.18 -48.79
N LEU A 304 8.43 0.28 -49.08
CA LEU A 304 7.37 -0.49 -48.43
C LEU A 304 7.46 -1.97 -48.85
N THR A 305 7.42 -2.88 -47.88
CA THR A 305 7.23 -4.32 -48.09
C THR A 305 5.92 -4.78 -47.47
N THR A 306 5.23 -5.70 -48.14
CA THR A 306 3.90 -6.19 -47.77
C THR A 306 3.95 -7.29 -46.70
N PRO A 307 2.93 -7.40 -45.82
CA PRO A 307 2.85 -8.50 -44.86
C PRO A 307 2.55 -9.84 -45.55
N PRO A 308 3.04 -10.98 -45.01
CA PRO A 308 2.63 -12.32 -45.45
C PRO A 308 1.18 -12.63 -45.00
N PRO A 309 0.48 -13.56 -45.68
CA PRO A 309 -0.92 -13.85 -45.43
C PRO A 309 -1.16 -14.70 -44.17
N PHE A 310 -2.41 -14.68 -43.68
CA PHE A 310 -2.93 -15.66 -42.73
C PHE A 310 -2.91 -17.07 -43.36
N ILE A 311 -2.73 -18.09 -42.51
CA ILE A 311 -2.93 -19.51 -42.84
C ILE A 311 -3.94 -20.07 -41.85
N ASP A 312 -4.95 -20.79 -42.36
CA ASP A 312 -6.05 -21.35 -41.57
C ASP A 312 -5.60 -22.50 -40.64
N PHE A 313 -6.30 -22.64 -39.52
CA PHE A 313 -6.25 -23.84 -38.68
C PHE A 313 -7.22 -24.91 -39.21
N PRO A 314 -6.75 -26.06 -39.72
CA PRO A 314 -7.63 -27.18 -40.04
C PRO A 314 -8.15 -27.86 -38.76
N SER A 315 -9.38 -28.36 -38.80
CA SER A 315 -10.06 -28.99 -37.66
C SER A 315 -10.03 -30.52 -37.74
N ALA A 316 -10.02 -31.17 -36.57
CA ALA A 316 -10.08 -32.64 -36.36
C ALA A 316 -8.83 -33.42 -36.86
N SER A 317 -8.45 -34.56 -36.26
CA SER A 317 -9.30 -35.64 -35.77
C SER A 317 -8.65 -36.51 -34.68
N LYS A 318 -9.14 -37.75 -34.47
CA LYS A 318 -8.89 -38.60 -33.29
C LYS A 318 -7.75 -39.60 -33.50
N ALA A 319 -6.89 -39.78 -32.49
CA ALA A 319 -6.21 -41.03 -32.15
C ALA A 319 -5.95 -41.00 -30.62
N GLN A 320 -6.72 -41.70 -29.79
CA GLN A 320 -6.67 -43.15 -29.50
C GLN A 320 -5.52 -43.51 -28.54
N GLU A 321 -5.86 -43.76 -27.28
CA GLU A 321 -4.93 -44.22 -26.25
C GLU A 321 -4.43 -45.65 -26.53
N HIS A 322 -3.13 -45.87 -26.45
CA HIS A 322 -2.57 -47.19 -26.17
C HIS A 322 -1.40 -47.09 -25.18
N ARG A 323 -1.67 -47.44 -23.93
CA ARG A 323 -0.65 -48.02 -23.02
C ARG A 323 -0.40 -49.46 -23.52
N HIS A 324 0.80 -50.04 -23.44
CA HIS A 324 1.49 -50.40 -22.20
C HIS A 324 3.01 -50.64 -22.43
N PRO A 325 3.83 -50.77 -21.36
CA PRO A 325 5.28 -50.95 -21.46
C PRO A 325 5.71 -52.44 -21.57
N ALA A 326 6.99 -52.63 -21.87
CA ALA A 326 7.76 -53.87 -21.78
C ALA A 326 9.27 -53.51 -21.67
N ASP A 327 10.16 -54.24 -21.01
CA ASP A 327 9.98 -55.35 -20.05
C ASP A 327 11.31 -55.59 -19.28
N THR A 328 11.27 -56.59 -18.37
CA THR A 328 12.36 -57.47 -17.85
C THR A 328 12.90 -57.20 -16.44
N VAL A 329 13.23 -58.18 -15.58
CA VAL A 329 12.84 -59.61 -15.34
C VAL A 329 13.53 -60.03 -13.99
N VAL A 330 13.23 -61.08 -13.23
CA VAL A 330 12.37 -62.28 -13.37
C VAL A 330 11.07 -62.13 -12.52
N ASP A 331 10.36 -63.08 -11.88
CA ASP A 331 10.53 -64.52 -11.61
C ASP A 331 9.19 -65.30 -11.51
N ILE A 332 9.26 -66.62 -11.34
CA ILE A 332 8.25 -67.66 -11.67
C ILE A 332 8.23 -68.74 -10.55
N PRO A 333 7.19 -69.62 -10.34
CA PRO A 333 5.90 -69.81 -11.02
C PRO A 333 4.64 -69.75 -10.12
N SER A 334 3.45 -69.89 -10.73
CA SER A 334 2.30 -70.55 -10.12
C SER A 334 1.51 -71.38 -11.16
N GLU A 335 0.94 -72.52 -10.77
CA GLU A 335 0.21 -73.42 -11.68
C GLU A 335 -1.31 -73.37 -11.54
N HIS A 336 -1.97 -73.36 -12.70
CA HIS A 336 -3.21 -74.07 -13.04
C HIS A 336 -4.52 -73.90 -12.23
N HIS A 337 -5.51 -73.35 -12.96
CA HIS A 337 -6.84 -73.95 -13.26
C HIS A 337 -8.12 -73.64 -12.43
N ARG A 338 -9.19 -73.34 -13.20
CA ARG A 338 -10.64 -73.67 -13.06
C ARG A 338 -11.35 -73.30 -11.74
N GLY A 339 -12.56 -72.73 -11.70
CA GLY A 339 -13.56 -72.42 -12.74
C GLY A 339 -14.98 -72.89 -12.35
N CYS A 340 -16.02 -72.30 -12.96
CA CYS A 340 -17.46 -72.69 -12.85
C CYS A 340 -18.18 -72.38 -11.50
N GLY A 341 -19.53 -72.33 -11.49
CA GLY A 341 -20.29 -72.45 -10.22
C GLY A 341 -21.65 -71.74 -10.01
N SER A 342 -22.57 -71.74 -10.98
CA SER A 342 -24.06 -71.73 -10.82
C SER A 342 -24.79 -71.28 -9.51
N ARG A 343 -25.78 -70.38 -9.67
CA ARG A 343 -27.18 -70.35 -9.12
C ARG A 343 -27.50 -70.93 -7.72
N VAL A 344 -28.36 -70.22 -6.95
CA VAL A 344 -29.76 -70.63 -6.58
C VAL A 344 -30.53 -69.51 -5.83
N THR A 345 -31.83 -69.68 -5.64
CA THR A 345 -32.94 -68.73 -5.38
C THR A 345 -33.18 -68.21 -3.95
N SER A 346 -33.73 -66.99 -3.83
CA SER A 346 -34.85 -66.49 -2.97
C SER A 346 -34.96 -66.90 -1.47
N THR A 347 -35.43 -66.06 -0.54
CA THR A 347 -36.73 -65.34 -0.56
C THR A 347 -36.87 -64.24 0.50
N LYS A 348 -37.79 -63.29 0.24
CA LYS A 348 -38.65 -62.53 1.19
C LYS A 348 -38.03 -61.82 2.42
N GLY A 349 -38.12 -60.48 2.39
CA GLY A 349 -39.09 -59.78 3.26
C GLY A 349 -38.56 -58.81 4.32
N LEU A 350 -38.91 -57.52 4.19
CA LEU A 350 -39.24 -56.59 5.29
C LEU A 350 -39.72 -55.24 4.72
N GLU A 351 -41.03 -54.97 4.77
CA GLU A 351 -41.60 -53.62 4.60
C GLU A 351 -42.17 -53.16 5.95
N LYS A 352 -41.63 -52.08 6.53
CA LYS A 352 -42.31 -51.20 7.50
C LYS A 352 -41.46 -49.98 7.88
N ASN A 353 -42.13 -48.99 8.48
CA ASN A 353 -41.58 -47.83 9.19
C ASN A 353 -41.01 -46.65 8.38
N GLU A 354 -41.70 -46.22 7.32
CA GLU A 354 -41.69 -44.82 6.87
C GLU A 354 -43.03 -44.13 7.16
N LYS A 355 -43.24 -43.62 8.40
CA LYS A 355 -44.37 -42.70 8.68
C LYS A 355 -44.35 -41.82 9.95
N GLU A 356 -43.26 -41.79 10.74
CA GLU A 356 -43.33 -41.26 12.12
C GLU A 356 -42.39 -40.07 12.44
N VAL A 357 -41.86 -39.37 11.44
CA VAL A 357 -41.01 -38.16 11.63
C VAL A 357 -41.68 -36.87 11.11
N GLY A 358 -42.75 -36.97 10.32
CA GLY A 358 -43.38 -35.81 9.66
C GLY A 358 -44.38 -35.00 10.50
N ALA A 359 -44.78 -35.47 11.68
CA ALA A 359 -45.97 -34.97 12.38
C ALA A 359 -45.73 -33.90 13.47
N GLU A 360 -44.50 -33.75 13.98
CA GLU A 360 -44.25 -32.99 15.21
C GLU A 360 -43.88 -31.51 14.99
N LEU A 361 -43.36 -31.17 13.81
CA LEU A 361 -42.97 -29.78 13.49
C LEU A 361 -44.14 -28.83 13.19
N MET A 362 -45.37 -29.33 13.02
CA MET A 362 -46.55 -28.52 12.71
C MET A 362 -47.43 -28.16 13.93
N ARG A 363 -47.13 -28.64 15.14
CA ARG A 363 -47.91 -28.33 16.36
C ARG A 363 -47.32 -27.24 17.28
N ARG A 364 -46.23 -26.59 16.86
CA ARG A 364 -45.54 -25.55 17.65
C ARG A 364 -45.69 -24.12 17.13
N ARG A 365 -46.62 -23.86 16.20
CA ARG A 365 -46.80 -22.55 15.52
C ARG A 365 -48.08 -21.78 15.89
N GLU A 366 -48.94 -22.33 16.74
CA GLU A 366 -50.21 -21.69 17.15
C GLU A 366 -50.37 -21.62 18.68
N ARG A 367 -49.49 -20.84 19.33
CA ARG A 367 -49.70 -20.32 20.68
C ARG A 367 -48.86 -19.05 20.88
N LEU A 368 -49.39 -18.10 21.65
CA LEU A 368 -48.86 -16.74 21.90
C LEU A 368 -49.11 -15.68 20.79
N LEU A 369 -50.38 -15.37 20.58
CA LEU A 369 -50.87 -14.01 20.30
C LEU A 369 -52.04 -13.70 21.25
N HIS A 370 -52.18 -12.44 21.66
CA HIS A 370 -52.99 -11.94 22.80
C HIS A 370 -52.52 -12.51 24.17
N ASP A 371 -52.12 -11.70 25.15
CA ASP A 371 -52.95 -10.64 25.74
C ASP A 371 -52.34 -9.23 25.63
N SER A 372 -52.87 -8.28 26.41
CA SER A 372 -52.83 -6.84 26.20
C SER A 372 -52.81 -6.09 27.53
N ARG A 373 -52.11 -4.95 27.58
CA ARG A 373 -52.48 -3.70 28.29
C ARG A 373 -51.36 -2.66 28.21
N ARG A 374 -51.76 -1.38 28.16
CA ARG A 374 -50.98 -0.24 28.67
C ARG A 374 -51.49 0.08 30.08
N PRO A 375 -50.74 0.84 30.88
CA PRO A 375 -51.08 2.27 31.01
C PRO A 375 -49.92 3.21 30.63
N ARG A 376 -50.07 4.51 30.94
CA ARG A 376 -49.06 5.57 30.73
C ARG A 376 -48.86 6.36 32.07
N PRO A 377 -48.28 7.58 32.13
CA PRO A 377 -47.39 7.99 33.22
C PRO A 377 -48.11 8.74 34.37
N LEU A 378 -47.33 9.22 35.35
CA LEU A 378 -47.42 10.45 36.19
C LEU A 378 -46.24 10.33 37.20
N LEU A 379 -45.29 11.27 37.25
CA LEU A 379 -45.21 12.55 37.99
C LEU A 379 -44.86 12.44 39.49
N ASP A 380 -43.82 13.20 39.85
CA ASP A 380 -43.55 14.05 41.02
C ASP A 380 -43.72 13.53 42.47
N ASP A 381 -42.73 13.85 43.30
CA ASP A 381 -42.91 14.73 44.48
C ASP A 381 -41.54 15.30 44.94
N ASP A 382 -41.54 16.55 45.45
CA ASP A 382 -40.35 17.32 45.83
C ASP A 382 -39.90 17.08 47.29
N ILE A 383 -38.62 17.33 47.58
CA ILE A 383 -38.18 17.99 48.84
C ILE A 383 -37.16 19.08 48.47
N ASP A 384 -37.24 20.20 49.18
CA ASP A 384 -36.77 21.54 48.78
C ASP A 384 -35.57 22.05 49.62
N SER A 385 -35.14 23.26 49.28
CA SER A 385 -34.45 24.31 50.08
C SER A 385 -32.93 24.33 50.28
N ASP A 386 -32.40 25.52 49.96
CA ASP A 386 -31.41 26.34 50.71
C ASP A 386 -29.94 25.92 50.90
N VAL A 387 -28.97 26.85 51.05
CA VAL A 387 -28.71 28.19 50.45
C VAL A 387 -27.30 28.67 50.90
N SER A 388 -26.63 29.56 50.15
CA SER A 388 -25.41 30.33 50.55
C SER A 388 -24.11 29.52 50.82
N ALA A 389 -22.93 30.13 51.03
CA ALA A 389 -22.23 31.23 50.34
C ALA A 389 -20.74 31.29 50.78
N GLU A 390 -19.93 32.07 50.05
CA GLU A 390 -18.76 32.85 50.52
C GLU A 390 -17.53 32.21 51.24
N SER A 391 -16.43 32.17 50.49
CA SER A 391 -15.12 32.82 50.76
C SER A 391 -14.11 32.37 51.84
N SER A 392 -12.86 32.20 51.35
CA SER A 392 -11.60 32.88 51.78
C SER A 392 -10.65 32.34 52.87
N ASP A 393 -9.38 32.77 52.70
CA ASP A 393 -8.24 32.91 53.64
C ASP A 393 -7.27 31.73 53.95
N ASP A 394 -6.15 31.76 53.24
CA ASP A 394 -4.79 31.99 53.78
C ASP A 394 -4.30 31.30 55.07
N LYS A 395 -3.19 30.53 54.96
CA LYS A 395 -1.85 30.98 55.40
C LYS A 395 -0.68 30.06 55.03
N ALA A 396 0.51 30.67 54.91
CA ALA A 396 1.81 29.99 54.86
C ALA A 396 2.35 29.65 56.28
N PRO A 397 3.54 29.05 56.39
CA PRO A 397 4.68 29.91 56.75
C PRO A 397 6.01 29.59 56.04
N ILE A 398 6.94 30.56 56.11
CA ILE A 398 8.36 30.47 55.71
C ILE A 398 9.22 30.91 56.92
N THR A 399 10.34 30.21 57.18
CA THR A 399 11.53 30.62 57.99
C THR A 399 12.49 29.41 58.02
N ASN A 400 13.83 29.45 58.21
CA ASN A 400 14.87 30.48 58.40
C ASN A 400 16.27 29.78 58.21
N SER A 401 17.45 30.41 58.09
CA SER A 401 17.89 31.79 57.77
C SER A 401 19.44 31.88 57.73
N GLN A 402 20.01 32.83 56.94
CA GLN A 402 21.36 33.43 57.11
C GLN A 402 22.59 32.53 56.82
N LEU A 403 23.55 32.87 55.92
CA LEU A 403 24.46 34.03 55.75
C LEU A 403 25.83 33.86 56.45
N ASN A 404 26.92 33.97 55.69
CA ASN A 404 28.23 34.45 56.15
C ASN A 404 29.09 34.99 54.98
N GLN A 405 30.14 35.78 55.24
CA GLN A 405 30.97 36.46 54.21
C GLN A 405 32.50 36.31 54.44
N GLY A 406 33.29 36.49 53.37
CA GLY A 406 34.68 36.98 53.45
C GLY A 406 35.81 36.03 53.03
N GLY A 407 36.74 36.51 52.18
CA GLY A 407 37.96 35.81 51.78
C GLY A 407 38.57 36.36 50.48
N SER A 408 39.91 36.40 50.33
CA SER A 408 40.58 37.13 49.24
C SER A 408 41.74 36.38 48.57
N SER A 409 41.81 36.46 47.23
CA SER A 409 42.99 36.51 46.35
C SER A 409 44.16 35.51 46.48
N THR A 410 44.49 34.77 45.41
CA THR A 410 45.75 34.87 44.62
C THR A 410 45.73 33.95 43.35
N ARG A 411 46.85 33.81 42.60
CA ARG A 411 46.90 33.41 41.17
C ARG A 411 47.64 32.10 40.84
N SER A 412 47.21 31.43 39.77
CA SER A 412 48.05 30.79 38.71
C SER A 412 47.19 30.47 37.46
N THR A 413 47.37 31.06 36.26
CA THR A 413 48.26 30.65 35.14
C THR A 413 48.15 29.16 34.77
N LEU A 414 47.83 28.68 33.55
CA LEU A 414 47.78 29.17 32.13
C LEU A 414 46.88 28.17 31.31
N PRO A 415 46.66 28.26 29.97
CA PRO A 415 46.77 29.35 28.98
C PRO A 415 45.43 29.62 28.20
N THR A 416 45.47 30.43 27.13
CA THR A 416 44.31 30.83 26.30
C THR A 416 43.87 29.80 25.24
N PRO A 417 42.55 29.64 24.95
CA PRO A 417 42.06 28.95 23.75
C PRO A 417 42.36 29.71 22.44
N ARG A 418 42.42 28.98 21.31
CA ARG A 418 42.37 29.56 19.95
C ARG A 418 40.91 29.82 19.52
N PRO A 419 40.65 30.70 18.54
CA PRO A 419 39.30 30.94 18.04
C PRO A 419 38.69 29.66 17.42
N PRO A 420 37.35 29.50 17.46
CA PRO A 420 36.68 28.38 16.81
C PRO A 420 36.81 28.47 15.29
N LEU A 421 36.98 27.31 14.65
CA LEU A 421 36.87 27.18 13.19
C LEU A 421 35.40 27.20 12.77
N MET A 422 35.13 27.75 11.59
CA MET A 422 33.79 27.80 11.01
C MET A 422 33.24 26.39 10.74
N ALA A 423 31.94 26.22 10.96
CA ALA A 423 31.18 25.09 10.45
C ALA A 423 30.29 25.59 9.31
N SER A 424 30.26 24.86 8.20
CA SER A 424 29.34 25.02 7.08
C SER A 424 28.81 23.65 6.67
N ASP A 425 27.71 23.64 5.92
CA ASP A 425 26.96 22.48 5.45
C ASP A 425 26.30 21.63 6.56
N SER A 426 24.96 21.71 6.64
CA SER A 426 24.14 20.90 7.56
C SER A 426 22.90 20.34 6.86
N THR A 427 23.00 19.09 6.40
CA THR A 427 21.87 18.22 5.99
C THR A 427 21.03 17.73 7.20
N GLY A 428 20.92 18.58 8.23
CA GLY A 428 20.47 18.25 9.59
C GLY A 428 18.99 18.51 9.85
N THR A 429 18.25 17.43 10.07
CA THR A 429 16.95 17.41 10.79
C THR A 429 16.63 16.04 11.39
N LEU A 430 16.94 14.95 10.67
CA LEU A 430 16.87 13.60 11.25
C LEU A 430 18.13 13.24 12.03
N VAL A 431 19.32 13.49 11.44
CA VAL A 431 20.62 13.10 12.00
C VAL A 431 20.97 13.83 13.30
N GLU A 432 20.65 15.13 13.41
CA GLU A 432 20.82 15.90 14.65
C GLU A 432 20.11 15.23 15.83
N SER A 433 18.88 14.74 15.62
CA SER A 433 18.09 14.13 16.70
C SER A 433 18.74 12.87 17.28
N ALA A 434 19.58 12.15 16.53
CA ALA A 434 20.33 11.00 17.02
C ALA A 434 21.52 11.44 17.88
N LEU A 435 22.18 12.54 17.50
CA LEU A 435 23.26 13.16 18.27
C LEU A 435 22.73 13.81 19.57
N GLU A 436 21.60 14.51 19.52
CA GLU A 436 20.93 15.11 20.69
C GLU A 436 20.56 14.02 21.72
N ARG A 437 19.89 12.94 21.29
CA ARG A 437 19.61 11.75 22.13
C ARG A 437 20.87 11.15 22.77
N ARG A 438 22.02 11.20 22.08
CA ARG A 438 23.31 10.70 22.59
C ARG A 438 24.00 11.67 23.55
N ILE A 439 23.77 12.98 23.41
CA ILE A 439 24.36 14.04 24.25
C ILE A 439 23.57 14.26 25.54
N GLN A 440 22.24 14.21 25.49
CA GLN A 440 21.39 14.47 26.67
C GLN A 440 21.49 13.36 27.73
N GLY A 441 21.91 12.15 27.34
CA GLY A 441 22.01 11.01 28.26
C GLY A 441 20.65 10.51 28.75
N ASP A 442 19.56 10.87 28.06
CA ASP A 442 18.19 10.55 28.42
C ASP A 442 17.92 9.05 28.33
N VAL A 443 18.23 8.35 29.42
CA VAL A 443 17.62 7.06 29.76
C VAL A 443 16.18 7.32 30.22
N GLU A 444 15.35 7.88 29.33
CA GLU A 444 13.91 7.71 29.46
C GLU A 444 13.65 6.20 29.55
N SER A 445 13.07 5.76 30.66
CA SER A 445 12.94 4.32 30.93
C SER A 445 12.16 3.66 29.81
N ILE A 446 12.80 2.74 29.07
CA ILE A 446 12.23 2.11 27.87
C ILE A 446 11.07 1.20 28.29
N GLN A 447 9.89 1.82 28.46
CA GLN A 447 8.62 1.13 28.55
C GLN A 447 8.16 0.84 27.12
N ASP A 448 8.81 -0.14 26.49
CA ASP A 448 8.23 -0.83 25.33
C ASP A 448 7.02 -1.60 25.87
N LYS A 449 5.86 -0.93 25.91
CA LYS A 449 4.67 -1.40 26.63
C LYS A 449 4.03 -2.54 25.87
N THR A 450 4.48 -3.76 26.19
CA THR A 450 3.68 -4.99 26.06
C THR A 450 2.25 -4.67 26.47
N VAL A 451 1.32 -4.82 25.53
CA VAL A 451 -0.05 -4.34 25.71
C VAL A 451 -0.71 -5.19 26.78
N ASN A 452 -1.21 -4.60 27.87
CA ASN A 452 -1.94 -5.37 28.87
C ASN A 452 -3.28 -5.84 28.29
N THR A 453 -3.40 -7.15 28.12
CA THR A 453 -4.53 -7.87 27.53
C THR A 453 -5.45 -8.49 28.59
N THR A 454 -5.11 -8.41 29.89
CA THR A 454 -5.83 -9.07 31.00
C THR A 454 -7.35 -8.79 30.98
N GLU A 455 -7.75 -7.52 30.84
CA GLU A 455 -9.16 -7.12 30.73
C GLU A 455 -9.80 -7.69 29.45
N ARG A 456 -9.08 -7.67 28.33
CA ARG A 456 -9.58 -8.15 27.02
C ARG A 456 -9.81 -9.67 27.03
N LEU A 457 -8.94 -10.41 27.72
CA LEU A 457 -9.09 -11.85 27.94
C LEU A 457 -10.24 -12.17 28.92
N ALA A 458 -10.44 -11.36 29.97
CA ALA A 458 -11.57 -11.52 30.88
C ALA A 458 -12.91 -11.27 30.19
N ASP A 459 -13.06 -10.13 29.50
CA ASP A 459 -14.24 -9.78 28.70
C ASP A 459 -14.53 -10.86 27.64
N LEU A 460 -13.49 -11.36 26.95
CA LEU A 460 -13.63 -12.44 25.95
C LEU A 460 -14.10 -13.76 26.59
N ARG A 461 -13.58 -14.14 27.77
CA ARG A 461 -13.96 -15.38 28.46
C ARG A 461 -15.39 -15.36 28.96
N ALA A 462 -15.90 -14.22 29.44
CA ALA A 462 -17.31 -14.06 29.78
C ALA A 462 -18.22 -14.27 28.54
N LEU A 463 -17.81 -13.77 27.38
CA LEU A 463 -18.51 -14.00 26.10
C LEU A 463 -18.39 -15.46 25.63
N MET A 464 -17.27 -16.14 25.89
CA MET A 464 -17.08 -17.57 25.59
C MET A 464 -18.02 -18.45 26.43
N GLU A 465 -18.20 -18.14 27.71
CA GLU A 465 -19.14 -18.83 28.58
C GLU A 465 -20.59 -18.66 28.09
N GLY A 466 -21.01 -17.42 27.80
CA GLY A 466 -22.33 -17.12 27.24
C GLY A 466 -22.60 -17.74 25.85
N ALA A 467 -21.56 -18.11 25.11
CA ALA A 467 -21.65 -18.79 23.81
C ALA A 467 -21.52 -20.33 23.89
N ASP A 468 -21.34 -20.89 25.09
CA ASP A 468 -20.93 -22.28 25.34
C ASP A 468 -19.79 -22.75 24.42
N VAL A 469 -18.65 -22.07 24.53
CA VAL A 469 -17.39 -22.49 23.92
C VAL A 469 -16.30 -22.68 24.98
N HIS A 470 -15.43 -23.65 24.72
CA HIS A 470 -14.34 -24.06 25.62
C HIS A 470 -13.01 -23.47 25.15
N TYR A 471 -12.87 -23.32 23.83
CA TYR A 471 -11.76 -22.67 23.13
C TYR A 471 -12.34 -21.57 22.25
N TYR A 472 -11.61 -20.47 22.05
CA TYR A 472 -11.88 -19.48 21.00
C TYR A 472 -10.65 -19.26 20.14
N LEU A 473 -10.79 -19.39 18.82
CA LEU A 473 -9.70 -19.22 17.85
C LEU A 473 -9.76 -17.84 17.21
N VAL A 474 -8.62 -17.16 17.15
CA VAL A 474 -8.44 -15.86 16.50
C VAL A 474 -7.22 -15.93 15.58
N PRO A 475 -7.40 -16.26 14.28
CA PRO A 475 -6.31 -16.27 13.30
C PRO A 475 -5.87 -14.85 12.90
N SER A 476 -4.71 -14.70 12.25
CA SER A 476 -4.21 -13.39 11.79
C SER A 476 -4.96 -12.80 10.58
N GLY A 477 -5.49 -13.66 9.71
CA GLY A 477 -6.10 -13.25 8.43
C GLY A 477 -7.52 -12.67 8.53
N ASP A 478 -8.12 -12.35 7.38
CA ASP A 478 -9.48 -11.79 7.27
C ASP A 478 -10.51 -12.77 6.66
N ALA A 479 -11.71 -12.27 6.37
CA ALA A 479 -12.79 -13.03 5.71
C ALA A 479 -12.48 -13.45 4.24
N HIS A 480 -11.39 -12.95 3.67
CA HIS A 480 -10.93 -13.20 2.30
C HIS A 480 -9.66 -14.05 2.24
N GLY A 481 -9.00 -14.29 3.37
CA GLY A 481 -7.74 -15.00 3.47
C GLY A 481 -6.51 -14.12 3.19
N THR A 482 -6.59 -12.81 3.43
CA THR A 482 -5.42 -11.91 3.27
C THR A 482 -4.39 -12.10 4.39
N GLU A 483 -3.11 -11.98 4.04
CA GLU A 483 -1.97 -12.08 4.98
C GLU A 483 -1.76 -10.79 5.77
N TYR A 484 -1.75 -9.66 5.07
CA TYR A 484 -1.88 -8.33 5.70
C TYR A 484 -3.35 -7.96 5.71
N VAL A 485 -3.87 -7.54 6.87
CA VAL A 485 -5.29 -7.22 7.07
C VAL A 485 -5.51 -5.71 7.27
N ALA A 486 -6.71 -5.23 6.96
CA ALA A 486 -7.13 -3.86 7.27
C ALA A 486 -7.19 -3.62 8.79
N ALA A 487 -7.09 -2.35 9.21
CA ALA A 487 -7.17 -1.96 10.62
C ALA A 487 -8.47 -2.42 11.32
N SER A 488 -9.56 -2.58 10.57
CA SER A 488 -10.84 -3.12 11.06
C SER A 488 -10.82 -4.62 11.37
N ASP A 489 -9.78 -5.35 10.97
CA ASP A 489 -9.74 -6.81 11.04
C ASP A 489 -8.47 -7.36 11.72
N LYS A 490 -7.59 -6.48 12.24
CA LYS A 490 -6.45 -6.73 13.15
C LYS A 490 -6.86 -7.32 14.54
N ARG A 491 -7.68 -8.37 14.57
CA ARG A 491 -8.21 -8.98 15.80
C ARG A 491 -7.13 -9.67 16.63
N LEU A 492 -6.18 -10.36 15.98
CA LEU A 492 -5.05 -10.99 16.65
C LEU A 492 -4.24 -9.95 17.43
N GLU A 493 -3.85 -8.86 16.77
CA GLU A 493 -3.12 -7.74 17.36
C GLU A 493 -3.91 -7.07 18.51
N PHE A 494 -5.23 -6.89 18.35
CA PHE A 494 -6.05 -6.38 19.44
C PHE A 494 -6.13 -7.33 20.64
N ILE A 495 -6.28 -8.65 20.45
CA ILE A 495 -6.43 -9.57 21.60
C ILE A 495 -5.10 -9.94 22.26
N THR A 496 -3.98 -9.95 21.52
CA THR A 496 -2.65 -10.41 22.00
C THR A 496 -1.62 -9.30 22.24
N GLY A 497 -1.71 -8.17 21.53
CA GLY A 497 -0.62 -7.19 21.39
C GLY A 497 0.43 -7.53 20.32
N PHE A 498 0.44 -8.74 19.76
CA PHE A 498 1.39 -9.19 18.73
C PHE A 498 1.04 -8.63 17.35
N THR A 499 2.02 -8.03 16.69
CA THR A 499 1.85 -7.28 15.41
C THR A 499 2.39 -8.02 14.18
N GLY A 500 2.78 -9.30 14.30
CA GLY A 500 3.28 -10.10 13.19
C GLY A 500 2.17 -10.66 12.29
N ALA A 501 2.41 -10.75 10.98
CA ALA A 501 1.39 -11.13 9.99
C ALA A 501 0.95 -12.61 10.04
N LYS A 502 1.74 -13.51 10.67
CA LYS A 502 1.42 -14.94 10.79
C LYS A 502 1.41 -15.38 12.25
N GLY A 503 0.23 -15.79 12.71
CA GLY A 503 0.02 -16.39 14.02
C GLY A 503 -1.46 -16.64 14.27
N ASP A 504 -1.74 -17.52 15.21
CA ASP A 504 -3.08 -17.96 15.56
C ASP A 504 -3.21 -17.98 17.09
N ALA A 505 -4.15 -17.21 17.63
CA ALA A 505 -4.41 -17.19 19.06
C ALA A 505 -5.49 -18.21 19.44
N ILE A 506 -5.21 -18.99 20.49
CA ILE A 506 -6.11 -19.99 21.06
C ILE A 506 -6.37 -19.60 22.52
N ILE A 507 -7.59 -19.14 22.82
CA ILE A 507 -7.98 -18.74 24.16
C ILE A 507 -8.82 -19.85 24.78
N THR A 508 -8.50 -20.28 26.00
CA THR A 508 -9.34 -21.19 26.81
C THR A 508 -10.01 -20.42 27.96
N ARG A 509 -10.77 -21.11 28.80
CA ARG A 509 -11.40 -20.51 30.00
C ARG A 509 -10.38 -19.99 31.04
N ASP A 510 -9.15 -20.52 31.05
CA ASP A 510 -8.10 -20.23 32.04
C ASP A 510 -6.80 -19.71 31.40
N SER A 511 -6.43 -20.25 30.24
CA SER A 511 -5.15 -20.09 29.54
C SER A 511 -5.31 -19.33 28.21
N ALA A 512 -4.21 -18.84 27.64
CA ALA A 512 -4.19 -18.23 26.31
C ALA A 512 -2.86 -18.53 25.61
N TYR A 513 -2.92 -18.95 24.35
CA TYR A 513 -1.78 -19.38 23.56
C TYR A 513 -1.67 -18.56 22.27
N LEU A 514 -0.45 -18.16 21.92
CA LEU A 514 -0.13 -17.58 20.61
C LEU A 514 0.76 -18.56 19.84
N VAL A 515 0.19 -19.21 18.83
CA VAL A 515 0.93 -20.11 17.93
C VAL A 515 1.51 -19.30 16.78
N THR A 516 2.82 -19.44 16.50
CA THR A 516 3.46 -18.68 15.42
C THR A 516 4.75 -19.33 14.89
N THR A 517 5.21 -18.90 13.71
CA THR A 517 6.29 -19.50 12.92
C THR A 517 7.68 -18.89 13.23
N PRO A 518 8.80 -19.53 12.84
CA PRO A 518 10.15 -19.16 13.31
C PRO A 518 10.58 -17.71 13.03
N GLN A 519 10.01 -17.09 11.99
CA GLN A 519 10.33 -15.73 11.60
C GLN A 519 9.81 -14.68 12.61
N TYR A 520 8.86 -15.06 13.47
CA TYR A 520 8.15 -14.17 14.40
C TYR A 520 8.35 -14.50 15.89
N TRP A 521 8.98 -15.63 16.26
CA TRP A 521 9.13 -16.05 17.67
C TRP A 521 9.73 -14.99 18.59
N ALA A 522 10.73 -14.24 18.10
CA ALA A 522 11.34 -13.14 18.85
C ALA A 522 10.41 -11.93 19.02
N ARG A 523 9.60 -11.61 18.00
CA ARG A 523 8.61 -10.53 18.03
C ARG A 523 7.46 -10.86 18.97
N ALA A 524 6.95 -12.10 18.93
CA ALA A 524 5.97 -12.60 19.90
C ALA A 524 6.48 -12.46 21.34
N LYS A 525 7.69 -12.95 21.63
CA LYS A 525 8.32 -12.90 22.98
C LYS A 525 8.63 -11.47 23.48
N ALA A 526 8.53 -10.45 22.62
CA ALA A 526 8.71 -9.04 22.97
C ALA A 526 7.39 -8.23 23.04
N GLU A 527 6.33 -8.65 22.35
CA GLU A 527 5.10 -7.86 22.18
C GLU A 527 3.91 -8.32 23.04
N THR A 528 3.81 -9.61 23.37
CA THR A 528 2.73 -10.14 24.23
C THR A 528 3.05 -9.97 25.72
N ASP A 529 2.01 -9.79 26.54
CA ASP A 529 2.16 -9.81 28.00
C ASP A 529 2.27 -11.26 28.57
N LYS A 530 2.37 -11.36 29.91
CA LYS A 530 2.53 -12.63 30.63
C LYS A 530 1.28 -13.53 30.65
N SER A 531 0.14 -13.10 30.11
CA SER A 531 -1.05 -13.93 29.96
C SER A 531 -0.95 -14.91 28.79
N TRP A 532 0.02 -14.73 27.89
CA TRP A 532 0.16 -15.50 26.66
C TRP A 532 1.32 -16.50 26.71
N MET A 533 1.00 -17.77 26.45
CA MET A 533 1.99 -18.81 26.20
C MET A 533 2.32 -18.88 24.70
N ILE A 534 3.58 -18.67 24.34
CA ILE A 534 4.01 -18.63 22.93
C ILE A 534 4.41 -20.02 22.48
N ILE A 535 3.71 -20.54 21.48
CA ILE A 535 3.90 -21.89 20.93
C ILE A 535 4.66 -21.80 19.61
N GLN A 536 5.74 -22.57 19.55
CA GLN A 536 6.72 -22.55 18.47
C GLN A 536 6.40 -23.70 17.51
N VAL A 537 6.04 -23.39 16.26
CA VAL A 537 5.63 -24.40 15.25
C VAL A 537 6.40 -24.25 13.94
N GLY A 538 6.37 -25.29 13.11
CA GLY A 538 6.90 -25.25 11.74
C GLY A 538 8.41 -25.47 11.62
N VAL A 539 9.04 -26.08 12.62
CA VAL A 539 10.40 -26.66 12.54
C VAL A 539 10.25 -28.17 12.67
N GLY A 540 10.82 -28.92 11.72
CA GLY A 540 10.87 -30.39 11.82
C GLY A 540 11.79 -30.81 12.96
N HIS A 541 11.42 -31.89 13.69
CA HIS A 541 12.03 -32.33 14.94
C HIS A 541 13.54 -32.07 15.06
N ASP A 542 13.87 -31.10 15.92
CA ASP A 542 15.19 -30.90 16.53
C ASP A 542 15.07 -31.34 18.00
N ASP A 543 16.12 -31.92 18.60
CA ASP A 543 16.05 -32.67 19.87
C ASP A 543 15.81 -31.79 21.12
N SER A 544 15.54 -30.51 20.94
CA SER A 544 15.08 -29.61 22.01
C SER A 544 13.60 -29.85 22.36
N GLN A 545 13.28 -29.90 23.66
CA GLN A 545 11.97 -30.33 24.18
C GLN A 545 10.77 -29.38 23.90
N ASP A 546 10.94 -28.31 23.12
CA ASP A 546 9.89 -27.34 22.78
C ASP A 546 8.97 -27.87 21.64
N SER A 547 7.93 -28.62 22.02
CA SER A 547 6.66 -28.80 21.27
C SER A 547 6.77 -28.87 19.73
N GLY A 548 7.34 -29.96 19.19
CA GLY A 548 7.62 -30.14 17.75
C GLY A 548 6.38 -30.30 16.84
N HIS A 549 5.43 -29.37 16.89
CA HIS A 549 4.20 -29.37 16.11
C HIS A 549 4.38 -28.70 14.75
N LYS A 550 3.68 -29.24 13.75
CA LYS A 550 3.63 -28.72 12.38
C LYS A 550 2.94 -27.35 12.31
N ASP A 551 1.78 -27.20 12.95
CA ASP A 551 0.92 -26.02 12.86
C ASP A 551 -0.03 -25.88 14.06
N TRP A 552 -0.88 -24.86 14.05
CA TRP A 552 -1.84 -24.58 15.12
C TRP A 552 -2.97 -25.62 15.24
N ILE A 553 -3.31 -26.33 14.16
CA ILE A 553 -4.35 -27.37 14.19
C ILE A 553 -3.81 -28.55 15.01
N GLU A 554 -2.57 -28.97 14.74
CA GLU A 554 -1.91 -30.02 15.50
C GLU A 554 -1.79 -29.65 16.99
N PHE A 555 -1.29 -28.45 17.29
CA PHE A 555 -1.19 -27.99 18.69
C PHE A 555 -2.57 -27.92 19.37
N LEU A 556 -3.60 -27.38 18.71
CA LEU A 556 -4.96 -27.35 19.25
C LEU A 556 -5.45 -28.75 19.63
N LEU A 557 -5.22 -29.75 18.77
CA LEU A 557 -5.64 -31.12 19.01
C LEU A 557 -5.00 -31.73 20.27
N THR A 558 -3.79 -31.31 20.66
CA THR A 558 -3.17 -31.74 21.94
C THR A 558 -3.88 -31.21 23.19
N LEU A 559 -4.61 -30.09 23.07
CA LEU A 559 -5.33 -29.48 24.19
C LEU A 559 -6.74 -30.07 24.39
N LEU A 560 -7.30 -30.74 23.37
CA LEU A 560 -8.71 -31.12 23.35
C LEU A 560 -9.00 -32.39 24.18
N SER A 561 -9.94 -32.25 25.11
CA SER A 561 -10.60 -33.34 25.82
C SER A 561 -11.97 -33.64 25.22
N LYS A 562 -12.48 -34.86 25.44
CA LYS A 562 -13.71 -35.37 24.78
C LYS A 562 -14.92 -34.44 24.98
N GLY A 563 -15.65 -34.17 23.90
CA GLY A 563 -16.94 -33.46 23.93
C GLY A 563 -16.85 -31.93 23.97
N GLN A 564 -15.65 -31.34 23.92
CA GLN A 564 -15.46 -29.90 24.00
C GLN A 564 -15.88 -29.15 22.72
N ARG A 565 -16.18 -27.85 22.89
CA ARG A 565 -16.69 -26.97 21.82
C ARG A 565 -15.68 -25.90 21.44
N ILE A 566 -15.29 -25.86 20.17
CA ILE A 566 -14.29 -24.92 19.63
C ILE A 566 -15.02 -23.77 18.94
N GLY A 567 -14.97 -22.58 19.53
CA GLY A 567 -15.55 -21.35 18.99
C GLY A 567 -14.62 -20.66 17.99
N LEU A 568 -15.18 -20.20 16.86
CA LEU A 568 -14.54 -19.21 15.99
C LEU A 568 -15.58 -18.53 15.10
N ASP A 569 -15.17 -17.47 14.40
CA ASP A 569 -15.96 -16.92 13.30
C ASP A 569 -15.66 -17.70 12.01
N ALA A 570 -16.68 -18.40 11.48
CA ALA A 570 -16.55 -19.25 10.29
C ALA A 570 -16.02 -18.52 9.04
N ARG A 571 -16.03 -17.17 9.03
CA ARG A 571 -15.52 -16.38 7.92
C ARG A 571 -13.99 -16.43 7.82
N PHE A 572 -13.29 -16.68 8.93
CA PHE A 572 -11.85 -16.49 9.09
C PHE A 572 -11.04 -17.80 9.03
N ILE A 573 -11.68 -18.93 8.72
CA ILE A 573 -11.03 -20.22 8.46
C ILE A 573 -11.30 -20.66 7.03
N SER A 574 -10.31 -21.26 6.36
CA SER A 574 -10.49 -21.85 5.02
C SER A 574 -11.33 -23.12 5.10
N HIS A 575 -11.99 -23.48 4.00
CA HIS A 575 -12.69 -24.76 3.87
C HIS A 575 -11.73 -25.93 4.11
N GLU A 576 -10.50 -25.85 3.63
CA GLU A 576 -9.44 -26.84 3.87
C GLU A 576 -9.17 -27.05 5.37
N ASN A 577 -8.76 -26.01 6.09
CA ASN A 577 -8.41 -26.11 7.52
C ASN A 577 -9.62 -26.54 8.37
N ALA A 578 -10.82 -26.03 8.05
CA ALA A 578 -12.04 -26.46 8.69
C ALA A 578 -12.37 -27.95 8.42
N THR A 579 -12.09 -28.46 7.21
CA THR A 579 -12.31 -29.87 6.86
C THR A 579 -11.29 -30.81 7.50
N VAL A 580 -10.03 -30.39 7.59
CA VAL A 580 -8.97 -31.12 8.32
C VAL A 580 -9.35 -31.21 9.79
N LEU A 581 -9.54 -30.08 10.46
CA LEU A 581 -9.88 -30.06 11.88
C LEU A 581 -11.21 -30.80 12.16
N HIS A 582 -12.26 -30.61 11.35
CA HIS A 582 -13.53 -31.32 11.55
C HIS A 582 -13.39 -32.86 11.55
N ARG A 583 -12.47 -33.42 10.74
CA ARG A 583 -12.21 -34.86 10.72
C ARG A 583 -11.68 -35.35 12.08
N GLU A 584 -10.67 -34.68 12.61
CA GLU A 584 -10.04 -35.06 13.87
C GLU A 584 -10.97 -34.82 15.08
N LEU A 585 -11.78 -33.75 15.05
CA LEU A 585 -12.78 -33.47 16.07
C LEU A 585 -13.82 -34.61 16.24
N ILE A 586 -14.15 -35.35 15.18
CA ILE A 586 -15.13 -36.47 15.24
C ILE A 586 -14.63 -37.58 16.17
N GLY A 587 -13.33 -37.92 16.14
CA GLY A 587 -12.74 -38.94 17.01
C GLY A 587 -12.81 -38.57 18.50
N LEU A 588 -12.83 -37.26 18.80
CA LEU A 588 -12.91 -36.70 20.15
C LEU A 588 -14.35 -36.33 20.57
N ASP A 589 -15.37 -36.60 19.76
CA ASP A 589 -16.76 -36.11 19.96
C ASP A 589 -16.85 -34.56 20.12
N CYS A 590 -15.78 -33.85 19.74
CA CYS A 590 -15.65 -32.41 19.82
C CYS A 590 -16.33 -31.75 18.62
N LYS A 591 -16.77 -30.50 18.79
CA LYS A 591 -17.63 -29.84 17.79
C LYS A 591 -17.25 -28.37 17.61
N PHE A 592 -17.27 -27.90 16.36
CA PHE A 592 -17.23 -26.47 16.10
C PHE A 592 -18.47 -25.77 16.66
N SER A 593 -18.28 -24.55 17.12
CA SER A 593 -19.32 -23.58 17.41
C SER A 593 -19.01 -22.31 16.62
N PHE A 594 -20.00 -21.76 15.94
CA PHE A 594 -19.84 -20.55 15.12
C PHE A 594 -20.80 -19.46 15.66
N PRO A 595 -20.37 -18.64 16.63
CA PRO A 595 -21.19 -17.54 17.15
C PRO A 595 -21.63 -16.57 16.05
N SER A 596 -22.80 -15.94 16.20
CA SER A 596 -23.36 -15.03 15.20
C SER A 596 -22.58 -13.72 15.03
N HIS A 597 -21.72 -13.41 16.00
CA HIS A 597 -20.79 -12.28 15.99
C HIS A 597 -19.39 -12.78 16.36
N ASN A 598 -18.35 -12.16 15.81
CA ASN A 598 -16.99 -12.41 16.27
C ASN A 598 -16.86 -11.89 17.72
N LEU A 599 -16.40 -12.72 18.66
CA LEU A 599 -16.41 -12.34 20.07
C LEU A 599 -15.38 -11.24 20.37
N VAL A 600 -14.26 -11.19 19.64
CA VAL A 600 -13.28 -10.09 19.76
C VAL A 600 -13.89 -8.75 19.31
N ASP A 601 -14.78 -8.76 18.31
CA ASP A 601 -15.47 -7.54 17.85
C ASP A 601 -16.44 -6.96 18.90
N LEU A 602 -16.86 -7.77 19.89
CA LEU A 602 -17.68 -7.31 21.02
C LEU A 602 -16.83 -6.73 22.17
N VAL A 603 -15.60 -7.23 22.36
CA VAL A 603 -14.63 -6.71 23.34
C VAL A 603 -13.96 -5.43 22.84
N TRP A 604 -13.84 -5.25 21.52
CA TRP A 604 -13.11 -4.15 20.90
C TRP A 604 -13.91 -2.82 20.90
N LYS A 605 -14.09 -2.25 22.10
CA LYS A 605 -14.81 -1.00 22.39
C LYS A 605 -14.54 0.14 21.39
N ASN A 606 -13.27 0.32 20.98
CA ASN A 606 -12.82 1.34 20.01
C ASN A 606 -12.40 0.73 18.66
N LYS A 607 -13.20 -0.18 18.09
CA LYS A 607 -12.87 -0.86 16.83
C LYS A 607 -12.85 0.09 15.62
N PRO A 608 -11.78 0.08 14.77
CA PRO A 608 -11.76 0.83 13.53
C PRO A 608 -12.87 0.41 12.55
N GLY A 609 -13.47 1.40 11.90
CA GLY A 609 -14.42 1.16 10.80
C GLY A 609 -13.77 0.50 9.59
N LYS A 610 -14.54 -0.24 8.79
CA LYS A 610 -14.05 -0.81 7.53
C LYS A 610 -13.59 0.29 6.56
N PRO A 611 -12.49 0.08 5.80
CA PRO A 611 -11.97 1.08 4.87
C PRO A 611 -12.99 1.36 3.75
N ARG A 612 -13.22 2.64 3.47
CA ARG A 612 -14.12 3.14 2.39
C ARG A 612 -13.37 3.81 1.26
N ASN A 613 -12.11 3.43 1.06
CA ASN A 613 -11.28 3.95 -0.01
C ASN A 613 -11.90 3.61 -1.37
N LEU A 614 -11.84 4.56 -2.30
CA LEU A 614 -12.36 4.42 -3.65
C LEU A 614 -11.59 3.33 -4.42
N VAL A 615 -12.32 2.61 -5.25
CA VAL A 615 -11.76 1.69 -6.25
C VAL A 615 -11.43 2.48 -7.52
N TYR A 616 -10.39 2.07 -8.25
CA TYR A 616 -10.00 2.69 -9.51
C TYR A 616 -9.67 1.64 -10.59
N ILE A 617 -9.75 2.06 -11.86
CA ILE A 617 -9.49 1.20 -13.02
C ILE A 617 -7.99 1.22 -13.36
N ARG A 618 -7.36 0.05 -13.49
CA ARG A 618 -5.98 -0.07 -13.97
C ARG A 618 -5.97 -0.25 -15.50
N ALA A 619 -5.51 0.78 -16.19
CA ALA A 619 -5.54 0.86 -17.65
C ALA A 619 -4.75 -0.26 -18.35
N MET A 620 -5.22 -0.64 -19.55
CA MET A 620 -4.65 -1.69 -20.41
C MET A 620 -3.14 -1.60 -20.64
N LYS A 621 -2.56 -0.39 -20.64
CA LYS A 621 -1.10 -0.16 -20.74
C LYS A 621 -0.27 -0.72 -19.59
N TYR A 622 -0.92 -1.26 -18.54
CA TYR A 622 -0.29 -1.93 -17.41
C TYR A 622 -0.71 -3.40 -17.25
N THR A 623 -1.91 -3.78 -17.72
CA THR A 623 -2.47 -5.12 -17.52
C THR A 623 -2.36 -6.02 -18.76
N GLY A 624 -2.22 -5.46 -19.97
CA GLY A 624 -2.11 -6.19 -21.23
C GLY A 624 -3.37 -6.97 -21.69
N ARG A 625 -4.29 -7.29 -20.77
CA ARG A 625 -5.53 -8.05 -21.01
C ARG A 625 -6.72 -7.40 -20.32
N ASP A 626 -7.80 -7.21 -21.07
CA ASP A 626 -9.03 -6.63 -20.52
C ASP A 626 -9.81 -7.64 -19.65
N ALA A 627 -10.59 -7.11 -18.71
CA ALA A 627 -11.43 -7.88 -17.82
C ALA A 627 -12.52 -8.68 -18.57
N SER A 628 -13.06 -8.19 -19.69
CA SER A 628 -13.98 -8.97 -20.53
C SER A 628 -13.36 -10.26 -21.08
N PHE A 629 -12.09 -10.20 -21.52
CA PHE A 629 -11.32 -11.37 -21.96
C PHE A 629 -11.06 -12.34 -20.80
N LYS A 630 -10.70 -11.82 -19.62
CA LYS A 630 -10.49 -12.63 -18.39
C LYS A 630 -11.78 -13.35 -17.99
N LEU A 631 -12.91 -12.63 -17.90
CA LEU A 631 -14.23 -13.18 -17.61
C LEU A 631 -14.68 -14.22 -18.66
N HIS A 632 -14.41 -13.99 -19.94
CA HIS A 632 -14.71 -14.96 -21.01
C HIS A 632 -13.93 -16.26 -20.83
N LYS A 633 -12.61 -16.20 -20.62
CA LYS A 633 -11.76 -17.38 -20.41
C LYS A 633 -12.12 -18.15 -19.14
N LEU A 634 -12.56 -17.46 -18.08
CA LEU A 634 -13.10 -18.09 -16.89
C LEU A 634 -14.46 -18.78 -17.17
N ARG A 635 -15.35 -18.17 -17.94
CA ARG A 635 -16.64 -18.79 -18.36
C ARG A 635 -16.45 -20.03 -19.23
N GLU A 636 -15.48 -20.04 -20.14
CA GLU A 636 -15.11 -21.26 -20.88
C GLU A 636 -14.62 -22.37 -19.95
N TRP A 637 -13.73 -22.05 -19.01
CA TRP A 637 -13.22 -23.03 -18.03
C TRP A 637 -14.32 -23.58 -17.12
N ILE A 638 -15.25 -22.75 -16.65
CA ILE A 638 -16.41 -23.19 -15.85
C ILE A 638 -17.26 -24.19 -16.64
N LYS A 639 -17.56 -23.92 -17.93
CA LYS A 639 -18.31 -24.83 -18.80
C LYS A 639 -17.58 -26.15 -19.05
N ALA A 640 -16.25 -26.14 -19.03
CA ALA A 640 -15.42 -27.33 -19.19
C ALA A 640 -15.25 -28.16 -17.91
N GLN A 641 -15.70 -27.69 -16.73
CA GLN A 641 -15.54 -28.47 -15.49
C GLN A 641 -16.54 -29.64 -15.43
N PRO A 642 -16.08 -30.87 -15.15
CA PRO A 642 -16.94 -32.04 -15.14
C PRO A 642 -18.04 -31.93 -14.07
N PRO A 643 -19.27 -32.39 -14.37
CA PRO A 643 -20.38 -32.34 -13.43
C PRO A 643 -20.08 -33.19 -12.18
N ALA A 644 -20.66 -32.81 -11.04
CA ALA A 644 -20.50 -33.47 -9.75
C ALA A 644 -21.30 -34.79 -9.67
N ILE A 645 -20.95 -35.75 -10.53
CA ILE A 645 -21.48 -37.12 -10.53
C ILE A 645 -20.61 -37.98 -9.60
N PRO A 646 -21.19 -38.76 -8.66
CA PRO A 646 -20.43 -39.73 -7.86
C PRO A 646 -19.81 -40.82 -8.75
N LEU A 647 -18.53 -41.14 -8.54
CA LEU A 647 -17.73 -42.03 -9.41
C LEU A 647 -18.31 -43.45 -9.62
N TYR A 648 -19.20 -43.91 -8.74
CA TYR A 648 -19.89 -45.20 -8.87
C TYR A 648 -21.08 -45.17 -9.84
N VAL A 649 -21.58 -44.00 -10.24
CA VAL A 649 -22.70 -43.83 -11.18
C VAL A 649 -22.16 -43.65 -12.61
N LYS A 650 -21.78 -44.76 -13.24
CA LYS A 650 -21.40 -44.76 -14.66
C LYS A 650 -22.63 -44.62 -15.57
N ASN A 651 -22.45 -44.04 -16.74
CA ASN A 651 -23.41 -44.00 -17.86
C ASN A 651 -24.78 -43.35 -17.55
N ARG A 652 -24.81 -42.31 -16.72
CA ARG A 652 -25.99 -41.44 -16.54
C ARG A 652 -25.66 -40.01 -16.97
N GLU A 653 -26.56 -39.36 -17.72
CA GLU A 653 -26.45 -37.92 -17.99
C GLU A 653 -26.55 -37.11 -16.69
N PRO A 654 -25.76 -36.03 -16.52
CA PRO A 654 -25.81 -35.18 -15.34
C PRO A 654 -27.16 -34.46 -15.26
N THR A 655 -27.77 -34.43 -14.09
CA THR A 655 -28.94 -33.58 -13.86
C THR A 655 -28.52 -32.10 -13.78
N PRO A 656 -29.42 -31.13 -14.02
CA PRO A 656 -29.09 -29.70 -13.91
C PRO A 656 -28.47 -29.32 -12.56
N GLN A 657 -28.85 -30.01 -11.48
CA GLN A 657 -28.31 -29.79 -10.13
C GLN A 657 -26.87 -30.32 -9.93
N GLN A 658 -26.37 -31.18 -10.81
CA GLN A 658 -25.01 -31.70 -10.80
C GLN A 658 -24.05 -30.87 -11.68
N MET A 659 -24.57 -30.04 -12.57
CA MET A 659 -23.76 -29.16 -13.43
C MET A 659 -23.09 -28.04 -12.64
N ASN A 660 -21.87 -27.67 -13.03
CA ASN A 660 -21.22 -26.45 -12.54
C ASN A 660 -21.70 -25.26 -13.39
N VAL A 661 -22.24 -24.22 -12.75
CA VAL A 661 -22.90 -23.09 -13.45
C VAL A 661 -22.29 -21.73 -13.13
N GLY A 662 -21.30 -21.69 -12.25
CA GLY A 662 -20.56 -20.49 -11.93
C GLY A 662 -19.41 -20.77 -10.97
N MET A 663 -18.65 -19.73 -10.67
CA MET A 663 -17.57 -19.71 -9.69
C MET A 663 -17.79 -18.55 -8.72
N LEU A 664 -17.41 -18.73 -7.45
CA LEU A 664 -17.34 -17.64 -6.48
C LEU A 664 -15.89 -17.41 -6.08
N VAL A 665 -15.43 -16.16 -6.22
CA VAL A 665 -14.05 -15.74 -5.92
C VAL A 665 -14.04 -15.02 -4.57
N ASN A 666 -13.18 -15.51 -3.67
CA ASN A 666 -12.99 -14.96 -2.31
C ASN A 666 -11.79 -14.01 -2.21
N SER A 667 -10.67 -14.37 -2.85
CA SER A 667 -9.38 -13.65 -2.77
C SER A 667 -9.46 -12.27 -3.42
N LEU A 668 -9.08 -11.23 -2.66
CA LEU A 668 -9.13 -9.84 -3.13
C LEU A 668 -8.19 -9.59 -4.32
N SER A 669 -7.03 -10.24 -4.36
CA SER A 669 -6.09 -10.18 -5.50
C SER A 669 -6.72 -10.76 -6.76
N CYS A 670 -7.36 -11.93 -6.64
CA CYS A 670 -8.07 -12.58 -7.76
C CYS A 670 -9.21 -11.71 -8.30
N ILE A 671 -10.00 -11.07 -7.43
CA ILE A 671 -11.08 -10.15 -7.82
C ILE A 671 -10.50 -8.92 -8.55
N SER A 672 -9.47 -8.32 -7.97
CA SER A 672 -8.80 -7.12 -8.50
C SER A 672 -8.21 -7.37 -9.88
N TRP A 673 -7.48 -8.50 -10.04
CA TRP A 673 -6.93 -8.92 -11.32
C TRP A 673 -8.02 -9.28 -12.35
N THR A 674 -9.10 -9.97 -11.96
CA THR A 674 -10.17 -10.37 -12.89
C THR A 674 -10.84 -9.16 -13.53
N LEU A 675 -11.12 -8.13 -12.73
CA LEU A 675 -11.88 -6.95 -13.18
C LEU A 675 -11.00 -5.76 -13.58
N ASN A 676 -9.67 -5.89 -13.54
CA ASN A 676 -8.73 -4.76 -13.68
C ASN A 676 -9.06 -3.57 -12.74
N LEU A 677 -9.68 -3.84 -11.59
CA LEU A 677 -10.03 -2.86 -10.55
C LEU A 677 -9.09 -3.01 -9.37
N TYR A 678 -8.67 -1.90 -8.78
CA TYR A 678 -7.67 -1.87 -7.70
C TYR A 678 -8.09 -0.87 -6.62
N GLY A 679 -7.50 -0.96 -5.44
CA GLY A 679 -7.84 -0.12 -4.29
C GLY A 679 -6.69 -0.01 -3.29
N ILE A 680 -6.98 0.47 -2.08
CA ILE A 680 -6.02 0.57 -0.97
C ILE A 680 -6.69 0.24 0.38
N ASP A 681 -7.53 -0.79 0.42
CA ASP A 681 -8.18 -1.21 1.67
C ASP A 681 -7.23 -1.97 2.60
N ILE A 682 -6.24 -2.64 2.01
CA ILE A 682 -5.27 -3.47 2.69
C ILE A 682 -3.91 -2.75 2.66
N PRO A 683 -3.17 -2.64 3.77
CA PRO A 683 -1.81 -2.11 3.77
C PRO A 683 -0.92 -2.88 2.79
N PHE A 684 -0.11 -2.15 2.02
CA PHE A 684 0.87 -2.66 1.04
C PHE A 684 0.30 -3.43 -0.18
N ASN A 685 -0.89 -4.02 -0.08
CA ASN A 685 -1.56 -4.78 -1.13
C ASN A 685 -2.66 -3.92 -1.79
N PRO A 686 -2.53 -3.51 -3.07
CA PRO A 686 -3.41 -2.54 -3.72
C PRO A 686 -4.77 -3.12 -4.16
N VAL A 687 -5.52 -3.68 -3.20
CA VAL A 687 -6.79 -4.39 -3.38
C VAL A 687 -7.92 -3.74 -2.57
N PHE A 688 -9.15 -4.19 -2.77
CA PHE A 688 -10.37 -3.68 -2.12
C PHE A 688 -11.28 -4.81 -1.64
N HIS A 689 -12.02 -4.61 -0.55
CA HIS A 689 -12.94 -5.61 -0.01
C HIS A 689 -14.13 -5.85 -0.95
N ALA A 690 -14.19 -7.05 -1.52
CA ALA A 690 -15.31 -7.47 -2.35
C ALA A 690 -15.45 -9.00 -2.38
N TYR A 691 -16.57 -9.46 -2.92
CA TYR A 691 -16.74 -10.83 -3.44
C TYR A 691 -17.15 -10.76 -4.91
N LEU A 692 -16.76 -11.74 -5.72
CA LEU A 692 -17.12 -11.79 -7.15
C LEU A 692 -17.74 -13.13 -7.51
N PHE A 693 -19.00 -13.10 -7.98
CA PHE A 693 -19.65 -14.25 -8.60
C PHE A 693 -19.52 -14.16 -10.13
N ILE A 694 -19.12 -15.25 -10.76
CA ILE A 694 -18.99 -15.38 -12.22
C ILE A 694 -19.85 -16.56 -12.66
N GLY A 695 -21.04 -16.29 -13.19
CA GLY A 695 -21.90 -17.26 -13.86
C GLY A 695 -21.57 -17.39 -15.36
N LEU A 696 -22.26 -18.31 -16.04
CA LEU A 696 -22.06 -18.60 -17.47
C LEU A 696 -22.39 -17.42 -18.40
N ASP A 697 -23.30 -16.54 -17.95
CA ASP A 697 -23.90 -15.40 -18.63
C ASP A 697 -23.71 -14.10 -17.83
N LYS A 698 -23.91 -14.17 -16.51
CA LYS A 698 -23.96 -13.05 -15.56
C LYS A 698 -22.70 -12.96 -14.69
N THR A 699 -22.32 -11.74 -14.29
CA THR A 699 -21.27 -11.51 -13.27
C THR A 699 -21.81 -10.53 -12.23
N ILE A 700 -21.51 -10.75 -10.94
CA ILE A 700 -21.96 -9.89 -9.83
C ILE A 700 -20.77 -9.57 -8.91
N LEU A 701 -20.50 -8.27 -8.70
CA LEU A 701 -19.52 -7.76 -7.75
C LEU A 701 -20.24 -7.25 -6.49
N PHE A 702 -19.88 -7.80 -5.33
CA PHE A 702 -20.42 -7.41 -4.02
C PHE A 702 -19.39 -6.55 -3.28
N LEU A 703 -19.62 -5.25 -3.12
CA LEU A 703 -18.71 -4.31 -2.45
C LEU A 703 -19.48 -3.18 -1.73
N ASP A 704 -18.82 -2.38 -0.87
CA ASP A 704 -19.47 -1.17 -0.32
C ASP A 704 -19.69 -0.16 -1.47
N SER A 705 -20.94 0.25 -1.70
CA SER A 705 -21.33 1.10 -2.83
C SER A 705 -20.70 2.49 -2.78
N SER A 706 -20.24 2.97 -1.61
CA SER A 706 -19.47 4.21 -1.47
C SER A 706 -18.07 4.16 -2.08
N LYS A 707 -17.58 2.98 -2.47
CA LYS A 707 -16.26 2.79 -3.12
C LYS A 707 -16.26 3.04 -4.63
N VAL A 708 -17.42 3.24 -5.25
CA VAL A 708 -17.60 3.24 -6.70
C VAL A 708 -17.97 4.64 -7.18
N ASP A 709 -17.06 5.27 -7.93
CA ASP A 709 -17.35 6.52 -8.65
C ASP A 709 -18.10 6.26 -9.98
N GLU A 710 -18.42 7.33 -10.70
CA GLU A 710 -19.14 7.22 -11.97
C GLU A 710 -18.33 6.47 -13.05
N ALA A 711 -17.00 6.63 -13.10
CA ALA A 711 -16.17 5.96 -14.09
C ALA A 711 -16.08 4.45 -13.86
N VAL A 712 -15.92 4.02 -12.60
CA VAL A 712 -15.95 2.59 -12.22
C VAL A 712 -17.36 2.01 -12.43
N ALA A 713 -18.43 2.77 -12.15
CA ALA A 713 -19.79 2.36 -12.46
C ALA A 713 -19.99 2.15 -13.97
N ASN A 714 -19.64 3.14 -14.80
CA ASN A 714 -19.74 3.10 -16.25
C ASN A 714 -18.85 2.00 -16.87
N TYR A 715 -17.70 1.67 -16.24
CA TYR A 715 -16.83 0.58 -16.67
C TYR A 715 -17.43 -0.80 -16.35
N LEU A 716 -17.96 -0.99 -15.13
CA LEU A 716 -18.62 -2.24 -14.73
C LEU A 716 -19.89 -2.51 -15.57
N GLU A 717 -20.67 -1.48 -15.90
CA GLU A 717 -21.84 -1.58 -16.76
C GLU A 717 -21.46 -2.01 -18.19
N LYS A 718 -20.42 -1.42 -18.79
CA LYS A 718 -19.89 -1.81 -20.12
C LYS A 718 -19.41 -3.27 -20.17
N MET A 719 -19.07 -3.87 -19.03
CA MET A 719 -18.69 -5.28 -18.90
C MET A 719 -19.85 -6.22 -18.53
N ASN A 720 -21.07 -5.70 -18.37
CA ASN A 720 -22.23 -6.43 -17.83
C ASN A 720 -21.95 -7.06 -16.46
N VAL A 721 -21.37 -6.27 -15.54
CA VAL A 721 -21.14 -6.65 -14.14
C VAL A 721 -22.16 -5.95 -13.23
N GLU A 722 -23.09 -6.71 -12.67
CA GLU A 722 -24.05 -6.24 -11.68
C GLU A 722 -23.31 -5.86 -10.38
N ARG A 723 -23.68 -4.73 -9.78
CA ARG A 723 -23.15 -4.27 -8.49
C ARG A 723 -24.16 -4.55 -7.38
N ARG A 724 -23.70 -5.05 -6.24
CA ARG A 724 -24.48 -5.22 -5.01
C ARG A 724 -23.67 -4.79 -3.78
N ASN A 725 -24.32 -4.59 -2.64
CA ASN A 725 -23.60 -4.29 -1.41
C ASN A 725 -22.81 -5.52 -0.95
N TYR A 726 -21.69 -5.30 -0.27
CA TYR A 726 -20.81 -6.36 0.27
C TYR A 726 -21.56 -7.41 1.11
N THR A 727 -22.60 -7.00 1.85
CA THR A 727 -23.45 -7.88 2.67
C THR A 727 -24.43 -8.73 1.87
N ASP A 728 -24.73 -8.37 0.62
CA ASP A 728 -25.78 -9.00 -0.19
C ASP A 728 -25.36 -10.39 -0.72
N LEU A 729 -24.09 -10.77 -0.53
CA LEU A 729 -23.59 -12.13 -0.74
C LEU A 729 -24.41 -13.15 0.05
N TRP A 730 -24.67 -12.90 1.34
CA TRP A 730 -25.31 -13.88 2.22
C TRP A 730 -26.75 -14.22 1.82
N PRO A 731 -27.64 -13.26 1.49
CA PRO A 731 -28.95 -13.58 0.91
C PRO A 731 -28.84 -14.22 -0.48
N PHE A 732 -27.91 -13.78 -1.35
CA PHE A 732 -27.67 -14.40 -2.67
C PHE A 732 -27.32 -15.89 -2.55
N LEU A 733 -26.36 -16.23 -1.67
CA LEU A 733 -25.93 -17.61 -1.37
C LEU A 733 -27.07 -18.46 -0.80
N ARG A 734 -27.80 -17.91 0.18
CA ARG A 734 -28.91 -18.61 0.85
C ARG A 734 -30.06 -18.93 -0.11
N LYS A 735 -30.51 -17.94 -0.89
CA LYS A 735 -31.64 -18.02 -1.81
C LYS A 735 -31.36 -18.79 -3.10
N ARG A 736 -30.09 -19.12 -3.41
CA ARG A 736 -29.69 -19.77 -4.66
C ARG A 736 -29.99 -18.92 -5.90
N GLU A 737 -29.67 -17.62 -5.85
CA GLU A 737 -30.03 -16.65 -6.91
C GLU A 737 -29.31 -16.85 -8.27
N TRP A 738 -28.38 -17.83 -8.37
CA TRP A 738 -27.83 -18.29 -9.66
C TRP A 738 -28.65 -19.41 -10.32
N GLY A 739 -29.72 -19.89 -9.68
CA GLY A 739 -30.56 -20.97 -10.19
C GLY A 739 -30.03 -22.37 -9.90
N GLU A 740 -30.36 -23.32 -10.79
CA GLU A 740 -29.97 -24.73 -10.67
C GLU A 740 -28.46 -24.94 -10.87
N GLY A 741 -27.93 -26.11 -10.48
CA GLY A 741 -26.50 -26.41 -10.49
C GLY A 741 -25.71 -25.97 -9.25
N LYS A 742 -24.39 -26.15 -9.33
CA LYS A 742 -23.38 -25.92 -8.29
C LYS A 742 -22.44 -24.77 -8.63
N LEU A 743 -21.85 -24.17 -7.58
CA LEU A 743 -20.74 -23.22 -7.70
C LEU A 743 -19.38 -23.89 -7.51
N LEU A 744 -18.41 -23.52 -8.33
CA LEU A 744 -17.01 -23.87 -8.15
C LEU A 744 -16.39 -22.94 -7.09
N ILE A 745 -15.70 -23.51 -6.10
CA ILE A 745 -14.96 -22.76 -5.08
C ILE A 745 -13.56 -23.37 -4.83
N PRO A 746 -12.50 -22.55 -4.65
CA PRO A 746 -11.20 -23.02 -4.14
C PRO A 746 -11.28 -23.59 -2.72
N GLN A 747 -10.33 -24.46 -2.35
CA GLN A 747 -10.22 -25.00 -0.98
C GLN A 747 -9.84 -23.93 0.06
N THR A 748 -9.15 -22.88 -0.39
CA THR A 748 -8.83 -21.66 0.38
C THR A 748 -10.05 -20.76 0.65
N THR A 749 -11.22 -21.05 0.10
CA THR A 749 -12.45 -20.28 0.32
C THR A 749 -12.88 -20.32 1.79
N SER A 750 -13.27 -19.16 2.32
CA SER A 750 -13.89 -19.00 3.64
C SER A 750 -14.97 -20.07 3.96
N TYR A 751 -14.86 -20.76 5.09
CA TYR A 751 -15.76 -21.87 5.44
C TYR A 751 -17.21 -21.41 5.63
N ALA A 752 -17.46 -20.16 6.04
CA ALA A 752 -18.79 -19.55 6.08
C ALA A 752 -19.54 -19.63 4.74
N ILE A 753 -18.82 -19.51 3.60
CA ILE A 753 -19.41 -19.69 2.26
C ILE A 753 -19.80 -21.16 2.04
N SER A 754 -18.93 -22.09 2.42
CA SER A 754 -19.18 -23.53 2.30
C SER A 754 -20.36 -24.01 3.15
N LEU A 755 -20.50 -23.45 4.36
CA LEU A 755 -21.66 -23.67 5.23
C LEU A 755 -22.95 -23.09 4.62
N MET A 756 -22.91 -21.87 4.07
CA MET A 756 -24.08 -21.22 3.45
C MET A 756 -24.52 -21.92 2.15
N LEU A 757 -23.58 -22.47 1.39
CA LEU A 757 -23.85 -23.27 0.20
C LEU A 757 -24.31 -24.69 0.54
N THR A 758 -23.75 -25.30 1.58
CA THR A 758 -23.77 -26.76 1.86
C THR A 758 -23.09 -27.59 0.77
N HIS A 759 -22.61 -28.78 1.11
CA HIS A 759 -21.94 -29.71 0.18
C HIS A 759 -22.78 -30.08 -1.07
N LEU A 760 -24.10 -29.85 -1.02
CA LEU A 760 -25.03 -30.05 -2.12
C LEU A 760 -24.96 -28.96 -3.19
N ARG A 761 -24.44 -27.75 -2.90
CA ARG A 761 -24.45 -26.61 -3.85
C ARG A 761 -23.06 -26.14 -4.31
N TYR A 762 -21.97 -26.77 -3.87
CA TYR A 762 -20.63 -26.46 -4.38
C TYR A 762 -19.84 -27.68 -4.88
N THR A 763 -18.83 -27.41 -5.70
CA THR A 763 -17.80 -28.33 -6.18
C THR A 763 -16.44 -27.70 -5.84
N LEU A 764 -15.55 -28.45 -5.20
CA LEU A 764 -14.18 -27.98 -4.97
C LEU A 764 -13.39 -28.04 -6.28
N ALA A 765 -12.64 -26.98 -6.57
CA ALA A 765 -11.81 -26.89 -7.77
C ALA A 765 -10.50 -26.12 -7.49
N ARG A 766 -9.56 -26.13 -8.44
CA ARG A 766 -8.39 -25.26 -8.41
C ARG A 766 -8.80 -23.79 -8.55
N ASN A 767 -7.98 -22.88 -8.02
CA ASN A 767 -8.23 -21.45 -8.13
C ASN A 767 -7.87 -20.94 -9.54
N ARG A 768 -8.77 -21.12 -10.51
CA ARG A 768 -8.47 -20.81 -11.92
C ARG A 768 -8.11 -19.35 -12.18
N VAL A 769 -8.57 -18.43 -11.34
CA VAL A 769 -8.16 -17.02 -11.44
C VAL A 769 -6.68 -16.87 -11.12
N GLU A 770 -6.19 -17.59 -10.12
CA GLU A 770 -4.80 -17.60 -9.68
C GLU A 770 -3.91 -18.30 -10.71
N ASP A 771 -4.31 -19.46 -11.25
CA ASP A 771 -3.64 -20.12 -12.40
C ASP A 771 -3.37 -19.14 -13.57
N MET A 772 -4.24 -18.15 -13.76
CA MET A 772 -4.20 -17.18 -14.86
C MET A 772 -3.53 -15.85 -14.48
N MET A 773 -3.36 -15.58 -13.18
CA MET A 773 -2.78 -14.36 -12.61
C MET A 773 -1.28 -14.53 -12.31
N THR A 774 -0.86 -15.74 -11.91
CA THR A 774 0.55 -16.06 -11.63
C THR A 774 1.42 -16.04 -12.89
N LEU A 775 0.82 -16.31 -14.06
CA LEU A 775 1.40 -16.25 -15.41
C LEU A 775 1.32 -14.83 -15.98
N LYS A 776 2.37 -14.03 -15.78
CA LYS A 776 2.41 -12.62 -16.22
C LYS A 776 2.56 -12.56 -17.74
N ASN A 777 1.76 -11.72 -18.40
CA ASN A 777 1.91 -11.45 -19.83
C ASN A 777 3.01 -10.41 -20.10
N ASP A 778 3.44 -10.26 -21.36
CA ASP A 778 4.58 -9.39 -21.70
C ASP A 778 4.39 -7.92 -21.30
N THR A 779 3.15 -7.42 -21.18
CA THR A 779 2.89 -6.05 -20.65
C THR A 779 3.18 -5.97 -19.15
N GLU A 780 2.78 -7.00 -18.39
CA GLU A 780 3.02 -7.09 -16.94
C GLU A 780 4.51 -7.33 -16.65
N LEU A 781 5.18 -8.17 -17.45
CA LEU A 781 6.63 -8.46 -17.34
C LEU A 781 7.48 -7.23 -17.72
N GLU A 782 7.10 -6.49 -18.76
CA GLU A 782 7.79 -5.26 -19.15
C GLU A 782 7.54 -4.10 -18.16
N GLY A 783 6.37 -4.08 -17.53
CA GLY A 783 6.09 -3.22 -16.38
C GLY A 783 7.00 -3.53 -15.20
N LEU A 784 7.17 -4.81 -14.86
CA LEU A 784 8.09 -5.27 -13.81
C LEU A 784 9.55 -4.86 -14.09
N ARG A 785 10.07 -5.05 -15.30
CA ARG A 785 11.42 -4.55 -15.67
C ARG A 785 11.58 -3.07 -15.39
N LYS A 786 10.63 -2.26 -15.87
CA LYS A 786 10.60 -0.80 -15.66
C LYS A 786 10.43 -0.41 -14.19
N ALA A 787 9.84 -1.28 -13.35
CA ALA A 787 9.80 -1.10 -11.91
C ALA A 787 11.16 -1.34 -11.25
N TYR A 788 11.81 -2.46 -11.51
CA TYR A 788 13.10 -2.79 -10.88
C TYR A 788 14.27 -1.89 -11.30
N ILE A 789 14.24 -1.25 -12.47
CA ILE A 789 15.19 -0.19 -12.82
C ILE A 789 15.02 1.03 -11.89
N ARG A 790 13.80 1.53 -11.74
CA ARG A 790 13.49 2.71 -10.90
C ARG A 790 13.70 2.43 -9.41
N ASP A 791 13.32 1.23 -8.95
CA ASP A 791 13.56 0.79 -7.58
C ASP A 791 15.07 0.64 -7.33
N GLY A 792 15.82 0.12 -8.31
CA GLY A 792 17.28 0.07 -8.30
C GLY A 792 17.96 1.45 -8.22
N VAL A 793 17.43 2.46 -8.91
CA VAL A 793 17.84 3.87 -8.74
C VAL A 793 17.67 4.29 -7.28
N ALA A 794 16.47 4.13 -6.70
CA ALA A 794 16.20 4.52 -5.32
C ALA A 794 17.08 3.77 -4.30
N PHE A 795 17.30 2.47 -4.51
CA PHE A 795 18.14 1.63 -3.63
C PHE A 795 19.62 2.06 -3.70
N VAL A 796 20.13 2.40 -4.89
CA VAL A 796 21.51 2.88 -5.06
C VAL A 796 21.70 4.28 -4.48
N GLN A 797 20.73 5.19 -4.64
CA GLN A 797 20.77 6.50 -3.96
C GLN A 797 20.76 6.35 -2.44
N PHE A 798 19.92 5.45 -1.91
CA PHE A 798 19.88 5.11 -0.48
C PHE A 798 21.21 4.55 0.03
N LEU A 799 21.81 3.55 -0.63
CA LEU A 799 23.08 2.97 -0.19
C LEU A 799 24.26 3.94 -0.34
N ALA A 800 24.22 4.83 -1.33
CA ALA A 800 25.21 5.89 -1.50
C ALA A 800 25.13 6.94 -0.39
N TRP A 801 23.91 7.38 -0.05
CA TRP A 801 23.67 8.25 1.12
C TRP A 801 24.13 7.57 2.41
N LEU A 802 23.70 6.34 2.68
CA LEU A 802 23.99 5.66 3.96
C LEU A 802 25.49 5.42 4.15
N ASP A 803 26.21 5.04 3.09
CA ASP A 803 27.68 4.96 3.11
C ASP A 803 28.33 6.35 3.29
N ASN A 804 27.80 7.42 2.68
CA ASN A 804 28.32 8.78 2.86
C ASN A 804 28.20 9.28 4.30
N GLU A 805 27.02 9.15 4.91
CA GLU A 805 26.77 9.67 6.26
C GLU A 805 27.57 8.90 7.32
N LEU A 806 27.59 7.56 7.22
CA LEU A 806 28.37 6.73 8.15
C LEU A 806 29.87 7.02 8.00
N ASN A 807 30.41 7.16 6.78
CA ASN A 807 31.82 7.56 6.60
C ASN A 807 32.10 8.99 7.13
N SER A 808 31.12 9.90 7.04
CA SER A 808 31.15 11.25 7.65
C SER A 808 31.05 11.24 9.18
N ARG A 809 31.07 10.06 9.82
CA ARG A 809 30.93 9.83 11.27
C ARG A 809 29.55 10.20 11.86
N TYR A 810 28.53 10.41 11.04
CA TYR A 810 27.17 10.51 11.54
C TYR A 810 26.64 9.15 12.02
N ASP A 811 25.73 9.21 12.99
CA ASP A 811 25.10 8.08 13.64
C ASP A 811 23.64 7.99 13.17
N ILE A 812 23.23 6.83 12.65
CA ILE A 812 21.92 6.60 12.03
C ILE A 812 21.26 5.37 12.65
N THR A 813 19.98 5.46 13.00
CA THR A 813 19.18 4.30 13.42
C THR A 813 18.69 3.46 12.25
N GLU A 814 18.41 2.19 12.54
CA GLU A 814 17.69 1.28 11.64
C GLU A 814 16.38 1.87 11.11
N TRP A 815 15.64 2.64 11.93
CA TRP A 815 14.39 3.30 11.55
C TRP A 815 14.61 4.50 10.61
N GLU A 816 15.61 5.35 10.87
CA GLU A 816 15.95 6.45 9.96
C GLU A 816 16.40 5.93 8.59
N ALA A 817 17.14 4.82 8.53
CA ALA A 817 17.51 4.17 7.27
C ALA A 817 16.29 3.55 6.55
N ALA A 818 15.38 2.88 7.29
CA ALA A 818 14.13 2.36 6.75
C ALA A 818 13.24 3.48 6.15
N TRP A 819 13.19 4.63 6.82
CA TRP A 819 12.48 5.81 6.35
C TRP A 819 13.15 6.44 5.12
N ARG A 820 14.49 6.54 5.10
CA ARG A 820 15.21 7.16 3.98
C ARG A 820 15.06 6.39 2.66
N ILE A 821 15.10 5.05 2.66
CA ILE A 821 14.85 4.30 1.42
C ILE A 821 13.40 4.48 0.91
N LYS A 822 12.42 4.64 1.81
CA LYS A 822 11.05 5.03 1.44
C LYS A 822 11.02 6.42 0.78
N GLU A 823 11.75 7.41 1.29
CA GLU A 823 11.85 8.75 0.67
C GLU A 823 12.47 8.69 -0.74
N PHE A 824 13.55 7.93 -0.94
CA PHE A 824 14.13 7.74 -2.27
C PHE A 824 13.18 7.02 -3.24
N ARG A 825 12.33 6.10 -2.75
CA ARG A 825 11.27 5.47 -3.55
C ARG A 825 10.10 6.42 -3.87
N MET A 826 9.71 7.29 -2.94
CA MET A 826 8.66 8.30 -3.15
C MET A 826 8.99 9.25 -4.31
N ARG A 827 10.28 9.57 -4.52
CA ARG A 827 10.76 10.38 -5.65
C ARG A 827 10.66 9.66 -7.01
N GLN A 828 10.45 8.35 -7.05
CA GLN A 828 10.41 7.58 -8.29
C GLN A 828 9.04 7.68 -8.97
N LYS A 829 9.06 7.93 -10.29
CA LYS A 829 7.83 7.99 -11.10
C LYS A 829 7.00 6.71 -10.93
N LYS A 830 5.69 6.88 -10.78
CA LYS A 830 4.65 5.85 -10.60
C LYS A 830 4.60 5.17 -9.21
N PHE A 831 5.33 5.65 -8.20
CA PHE A 831 5.25 5.09 -6.83
C PHE A 831 3.82 5.14 -6.27
N MET A 832 3.43 4.12 -5.52
CA MET A 832 2.12 3.97 -4.89
C MET A 832 2.18 3.68 -3.38
N GLY A 833 3.32 3.20 -2.88
CA GLY A 833 3.49 2.76 -1.50
C GLY A 833 4.62 1.73 -1.38
N LEU A 834 4.89 1.25 -0.18
CA LEU A 834 5.76 0.09 0.03
C LEU A 834 5.01 -1.21 -0.30
N ALA A 835 5.75 -2.27 -0.65
CA ALA A 835 5.19 -3.61 -0.88
C ALA A 835 5.08 -4.46 0.40
N TYR A 836 5.79 -4.07 1.46
CA TYR A 836 5.77 -4.66 2.80
C TYR A 836 6.41 -3.68 3.81
N GLU A 837 6.40 -3.99 5.11
CA GLU A 837 7.17 -3.23 6.11
C GLU A 837 8.68 -3.34 5.79
N THR A 838 9.39 -2.21 5.70
CA THR A 838 10.85 -2.22 5.44
C THR A 838 11.61 -2.86 6.60
N ILE A 839 12.27 -3.98 6.32
CA ILE A 839 13.23 -4.62 7.19
C ILE A 839 14.56 -3.89 7.03
N SER A 840 15.03 -3.27 8.10
CA SER A 840 16.29 -2.54 8.16
C SER A 840 16.93 -2.93 9.48
N ALA A 841 18.05 -3.64 9.43
CA ALA A 841 18.53 -4.43 10.55
C ALA A 841 20.07 -4.47 10.59
N SER A 842 20.65 -4.23 11.76
CA SER A 842 22.09 -4.24 12.00
C SER A 842 22.42 -5.12 13.21
N GLY A 843 23.56 -5.81 13.21
CA GLY A 843 23.96 -6.70 14.30
C GLY A 843 22.85 -7.70 14.68
N PRO A 844 22.54 -7.91 15.99
CA PRO A 844 21.60 -8.94 16.43
C PRO A 844 20.21 -8.90 15.79
N ASN A 845 19.73 -7.73 15.39
CA ASN A 845 18.45 -7.57 14.70
C ASN A 845 18.46 -8.21 13.29
N GLY A 846 19.61 -8.20 12.61
CA GLY A 846 19.79 -8.84 11.31
C GLY A 846 19.68 -10.37 11.36
N ALA A 847 19.73 -10.98 12.55
CA ALA A 847 19.50 -12.40 12.76
C ALA A 847 17.99 -12.78 12.85
N ILE A 848 17.08 -11.81 12.78
CA ILE A 848 15.62 -12.01 12.84
C ILE A 848 15.07 -11.75 11.43
N PRO A 849 14.62 -12.78 10.68
CA PRO A 849 14.35 -12.62 9.24
C PRO A 849 13.35 -11.53 8.87
N HIS A 850 12.34 -11.30 9.71
CA HIS A 850 11.25 -10.32 9.54
C HIS A 850 11.31 -9.19 10.60
N TYR A 851 12.51 -8.71 10.95
CA TYR A 851 12.67 -7.57 11.88
C TYR A 851 12.20 -6.25 11.27
N VAL A 852 11.34 -5.52 11.98
CA VAL A 852 10.89 -4.17 11.59
C VAL A 852 11.26 -3.17 12.69
N PRO A 853 12.09 -2.15 12.40
CA PRO A 853 12.52 -1.18 13.41
C PRO A 853 11.40 -0.21 13.82
N LYS A 854 11.19 -0.05 15.13
CA LYS A 854 10.25 0.93 15.70
C LYS A 854 10.99 2.23 16.03
N LYS A 855 10.38 3.40 15.76
CA LYS A 855 11.02 4.72 15.90
C LYS A 855 11.67 4.99 17.28
N HIS A 856 11.12 4.41 18.34
CA HIS A 856 11.58 4.61 19.74
C HIS A 856 12.55 3.54 20.26
N SER A 857 12.75 2.42 19.55
CA SER A 857 13.60 1.30 20.00
C SER A 857 14.52 0.71 18.93
N ALA A 858 14.53 1.28 17.72
CA ALA A 858 15.50 0.99 16.67
C ALA A 858 16.93 1.26 17.16
N ARG A 859 17.85 0.33 16.86
CA ARG A 859 19.25 0.47 17.24
C ARG A 859 20.01 1.33 16.22
N MET A 860 21.15 1.84 16.64
CA MET A 860 22.12 2.48 15.73
C MET A 860 22.69 1.42 14.77
N ILE A 861 22.95 1.81 13.53
CA ILE A 861 23.61 0.95 12.54
C ILE A 861 25.07 0.79 12.94
N ASP A 862 25.38 -0.40 13.45
CA ASP A 862 26.72 -0.89 13.69
C ASP A 862 27.48 -1.04 12.37
N ARG A 863 28.79 -0.79 12.43
CA ARG A 863 29.71 -0.76 11.28
C ARG A 863 30.55 -2.02 11.20
N ASP A 864 30.67 -2.77 12.31
CA ASP A 864 31.48 -3.98 12.45
C ASP A 864 30.65 -5.28 12.37
N THR A 865 29.34 -5.13 12.14
CA THR A 865 28.45 -6.22 11.72
C THR A 865 27.75 -5.91 10.39
N PRO A 866 27.26 -6.94 9.67
CA PRO A 866 26.46 -6.75 8.46
C PRO A 866 25.19 -5.92 8.74
N TYR A 867 24.91 -4.96 7.87
CA TYR A 867 23.63 -4.26 7.77
C TYR A 867 22.80 -4.87 6.64
N LEU A 868 21.62 -5.36 6.97
CA LEU A 868 20.64 -5.98 6.08
C LEU A 868 19.50 -4.98 5.85
N ASN A 869 19.26 -4.62 4.59
CA ASN A 869 18.04 -3.93 4.17
C ASN A 869 17.26 -4.84 3.22
N ASP A 870 16.03 -5.17 3.60
CA ASP A 870 15.07 -5.85 2.76
C ASP A 870 13.80 -5.01 2.67
N SER A 871 13.49 -4.56 1.46
CA SER A 871 12.37 -3.65 1.25
C SER A 871 11.91 -3.58 -0.19
N GLY A 872 10.62 -3.33 -0.38
CA GLY A 872 9.97 -3.33 -1.67
C GLY A 872 9.08 -2.11 -1.93
N GLY A 873 8.92 -1.75 -3.21
CA GLY A 873 8.06 -0.67 -3.67
C GLY A 873 6.90 -1.17 -4.54
N GLN A 874 5.69 -0.66 -4.28
CA GLN A 874 4.56 -0.77 -5.21
C GLN A 874 4.59 0.41 -6.20
N TYR A 875 4.39 0.10 -7.48
CA TYR A 875 4.35 1.07 -8.57
C TYR A 875 3.21 0.77 -9.53
N ARG A 876 2.68 1.75 -10.28
CA ARG A 876 1.54 1.52 -11.22
C ARG A 876 1.78 0.43 -12.27
N ASP A 877 3.04 0.10 -12.56
CA ASP A 877 3.49 -0.92 -13.52
C ASP A 877 4.22 -2.13 -12.91
N GLY A 878 4.50 -2.19 -11.61
CA GLY A 878 5.11 -3.38 -11.00
C GLY A 878 5.25 -3.37 -9.48
N THR A 879 5.39 -4.54 -8.88
CA THR A 879 5.76 -4.75 -7.47
C THR A 879 7.25 -5.10 -7.41
N CYS A 880 7.99 -4.44 -6.52
CA CYS A 880 9.40 -4.71 -6.27
C CYS A 880 9.63 -5.31 -4.88
N ASP A 881 10.58 -6.24 -4.80
CA ASP A 881 11.09 -6.92 -3.62
C ASP A 881 12.60 -7.05 -3.79
N THR A 882 13.41 -6.60 -2.82
CA THR A 882 14.87 -6.68 -2.89
C THR A 882 15.51 -6.61 -1.52
N THR A 883 16.26 -7.66 -1.18
CA THR A 883 17.19 -7.66 -0.06
C THR A 883 18.64 -7.42 -0.49
N ARG A 884 19.34 -6.50 0.18
CA ARG A 884 20.80 -6.39 0.11
C ARG A 884 21.39 -6.31 1.52
N THR A 885 22.41 -7.11 1.76
CA THR A 885 23.26 -7.00 2.95
C THR A 885 24.60 -6.36 2.55
N VAL A 886 25.08 -5.41 3.36
CA VAL A 886 26.30 -4.62 3.15
C VAL A 886 27.09 -4.47 4.45
N HIS A 887 28.37 -4.13 4.37
CA HIS A 887 29.24 -3.87 5.52
C HIS A 887 29.93 -2.50 5.36
N PHE A 888 30.02 -1.73 6.46
CA PHE A 888 30.55 -0.36 6.45
C PHE A 888 31.99 -0.28 6.97
N GLY A 889 32.35 -1.07 7.99
CA GLY A 889 33.72 -1.28 8.49
C GLY A 889 34.45 -2.42 7.79
N ARG A 890 35.28 -3.17 8.53
CA ARG A 890 36.03 -4.34 8.06
C ARG A 890 35.32 -5.64 8.50
N PRO A 891 34.81 -6.47 7.57
CA PRO A 891 34.12 -7.69 7.96
C PRO A 891 35.07 -8.76 8.52
N THR A 892 34.56 -9.60 9.41
CA THR A 892 35.29 -10.74 10.00
C THR A 892 35.39 -11.92 9.02
N PRO A 893 36.27 -12.91 9.27
CA PRO A 893 36.33 -14.13 8.46
C PRO A 893 34.99 -14.88 8.39
N ASP A 894 34.29 -15.00 9.53
CA ASP A 894 32.99 -15.68 9.64
C ASP A 894 31.88 -14.96 8.86
N GLN A 895 31.81 -13.63 8.99
CA GLN A 895 30.87 -12.80 8.23
C GLN A 895 31.12 -12.93 6.73
N SER A 896 32.39 -12.92 6.33
CA SER A 896 32.78 -13.03 4.93
C SER A 896 32.48 -14.42 4.36
N GLU A 897 32.77 -15.47 5.11
CA GLU A 897 32.43 -16.84 4.72
C GLU A 897 30.91 -17.05 4.61
N ALA A 898 30.14 -16.60 5.60
CA ALA A 898 28.68 -16.67 5.56
C ALA A 898 28.11 -15.89 4.36
N TYR A 899 28.55 -14.65 4.13
CA TYR A 899 28.13 -13.85 2.98
C TYR A 899 28.45 -14.52 1.65
N THR A 900 29.63 -15.13 1.55
CA THR A 900 30.05 -15.83 0.33
C THR A 900 29.21 -17.09 0.10
N ARG A 901 28.87 -17.85 1.14
CA ARG A 901 27.98 -19.02 1.04
C ARG A 901 26.54 -18.63 0.67
N VAL A 902 26.01 -17.55 1.25
CA VAL A 902 24.72 -16.96 0.82
C VAL A 902 24.79 -16.64 -0.68
N LEU A 903 25.83 -15.94 -1.12
CA LEU A 903 26.02 -15.58 -2.53
C LEU A 903 26.14 -16.82 -3.45
N GLN A 904 26.86 -17.86 -3.06
CA GLN A 904 26.96 -19.11 -3.84
C GLN A 904 25.59 -19.80 -3.99
N GLY A 905 24.78 -19.81 -2.93
CA GLY A 905 23.39 -20.27 -3.00
C GLY A 905 22.54 -19.44 -3.96
N HIS A 906 22.65 -18.10 -3.88
CA HIS A 906 21.94 -17.16 -4.75
C HIS A 906 22.30 -17.38 -6.23
N ILE A 907 23.60 -17.51 -6.54
CA ILE A 907 24.12 -17.74 -7.90
C ILE A 907 23.65 -19.11 -8.43
N ALA A 908 23.71 -20.16 -7.61
CA ALA A 908 23.35 -21.52 -8.01
C ALA A 908 21.86 -21.66 -8.40
N ILE A 909 20.98 -20.79 -7.90
CA ILE A 909 19.59 -20.66 -8.34
C ILE A 909 19.50 -19.78 -9.60
N ASP A 910 20.09 -18.59 -9.55
CA ASP A 910 19.98 -17.57 -10.60
C ASP A 910 20.53 -18.03 -11.97
N SER A 911 21.65 -18.76 -11.96
CA SER A 911 22.28 -19.28 -13.18
C SER A 911 21.75 -20.66 -13.61
N MET A 912 20.66 -21.16 -13.02
CA MET A 912 20.18 -22.52 -13.28
C MET A 912 19.47 -22.63 -14.63
N VAL A 913 19.76 -23.72 -15.36
CA VAL A 913 19.08 -24.13 -16.59
C VAL A 913 18.51 -25.52 -16.37
N PHE A 914 17.21 -25.68 -16.63
CA PHE A 914 16.42 -26.85 -16.23
C PHE A 914 15.35 -27.21 -17.28
N PRO A 915 14.93 -28.49 -17.38
CA PRO A 915 13.90 -28.88 -18.34
C PRO A 915 12.50 -28.43 -17.90
N GLU A 916 11.59 -28.28 -18.87
CA GLU A 916 10.15 -28.06 -18.60
C GLU A 916 9.57 -29.14 -17.66
N GLY A 917 8.63 -28.75 -16.82
CA GLY A 917 8.03 -29.63 -15.79
C GLY A 917 8.74 -29.62 -14.44
N THR A 918 9.97 -29.08 -14.35
CA THR A 918 10.69 -28.94 -13.07
C THR A 918 9.98 -27.96 -12.13
N SER A 919 9.72 -28.36 -10.89
CA SER A 919 9.12 -27.51 -9.84
C SER A 919 10.18 -26.79 -8.99
N GLY A 920 9.78 -25.72 -8.30
CA GLY A 920 10.70 -24.93 -7.48
C GLY A 920 11.32 -25.71 -6.32
N SER A 921 10.57 -26.65 -5.72
CA SER A 921 11.05 -27.55 -4.66
C SER A 921 12.20 -28.46 -5.08
N GLN A 922 12.31 -28.78 -6.38
CA GLN A 922 13.45 -29.53 -6.92
C GLN A 922 14.70 -28.66 -7.12
N LEU A 923 14.56 -27.33 -7.05
CA LEU A 923 15.66 -26.36 -7.21
C LEU A 923 16.13 -25.76 -5.87
N ASP A 924 15.28 -25.66 -4.85
CA ASP A 924 15.59 -25.09 -3.51
C ASP A 924 16.86 -25.71 -2.87
N VAL A 925 17.13 -27.00 -3.10
CA VAL A 925 18.36 -27.68 -2.68
C VAL A 925 19.65 -27.02 -3.20
N LEU A 926 19.61 -26.35 -4.36
CA LEU A 926 20.77 -25.64 -4.93
C LEU A 926 21.22 -24.47 -4.04
N ALA A 927 20.27 -23.81 -3.36
CA ALA A 927 20.54 -22.76 -2.38
C ALA A 927 20.94 -23.32 -1.00
N ARG A 928 20.54 -24.56 -0.65
CA ARG A 928 20.80 -25.15 0.68
C ARG A 928 22.03 -26.03 0.77
N LYS A 929 22.48 -26.66 -0.32
CA LYS A 929 23.64 -27.57 -0.35
C LYS A 929 24.93 -26.94 0.21
N VAL A 930 25.07 -25.61 0.10
CA VAL A 930 26.21 -24.83 0.63
C VAL A 930 26.24 -24.75 2.16
N TRP A 931 25.14 -25.07 2.83
CA TRP A 931 24.96 -25.09 4.28
C TRP A 931 24.88 -26.52 4.83
N TRP A 932 24.10 -27.38 4.18
CA TRP A 932 23.83 -28.76 4.64
C TRP A 932 25.09 -29.61 4.81
N LYS A 933 26.13 -29.39 3.97
CA LYS A 933 27.43 -30.08 4.09
C LYS A 933 28.15 -29.85 5.43
N ASP A 934 27.80 -28.77 6.14
CA ASP A 934 28.37 -28.39 7.43
C ASP A 934 27.29 -28.39 8.55
N GLY A 935 26.14 -29.05 8.32
CA GLY A 935 25.04 -29.15 9.28
C GLY A 935 24.18 -27.89 9.46
N LEU A 936 24.35 -26.88 8.60
CA LEU A 936 23.66 -25.58 8.72
C LEU A 936 22.44 -25.48 7.79
N ASN A 937 21.48 -24.60 8.11
CA ASN A 937 20.31 -24.29 7.27
C ASN A 937 19.75 -22.88 7.61
N TYR A 938 18.70 -22.43 6.91
CA TYR A 938 18.00 -21.18 7.19
C TYR A 938 16.47 -21.36 7.18
N VAL A 939 15.77 -20.62 8.05
CA VAL A 939 14.39 -20.89 8.52
C VAL A 939 13.27 -20.32 7.63
N HIS A 940 13.48 -20.24 6.31
CA HIS A 940 12.47 -19.85 5.32
C HIS A 940 12.77 -20.51 3.96
N GLY A 941 11.88 -20.34 2.98
CA GLY A 941 12.10 -20.85 1.62
C GLY A 941 13.19 -20.09 0.87
N THR A 942 13.70 -20.66 -0.24
CA THR A 942 14.61 -19.93 -1.14
C THR A 942 13.90 -18.75 -1.85
N GLY A 943 12.57 -18.75 -1.89
CA GLY A 943 11.75 -17.63 -2.35
C GLY A 943 10.36 -18.04 -2.86
N HIS A 944 9.57 -17.04 -3.23
CA HIS A 944 8.12 -17.12 -3.42
C HIS A 944 7.67 -16.41 -4.70
N GLY A 945 6.49 -16.77 -5.21
CA GLY A 945 5.81 -16.02 -6.24
C GLY A 945 5.42 -14.62 -5.77
N PHE A 946 5.37 -13.66 -6.70
CA PHE A 946 4.92 -12.28 -6.43
C PHE A 946 4.09 -11.73 -7.59
N GLY A 947 3.23 -10.75 -7.32
CA GLY A 947 2.29 -10.19 -8.29
C GLY A 947 2.81 -9.02 -9.12
N SER A 948 2.08 -8.66 -10.18
CA SER A 948 2.28 -7.37 -10.88
C SER A 948 1.32 -6.34 -10.29
N VAL A 949 1.77 -5.56 -9.30
CA VAL A 949 0.96 -4.56 -8.57
C VAL A 949 -0.18 -5.22 -7.80
N LEU A 950 0.15 -6.31 -7.10
CA LEU A 950 -0.71 -7.08 -6.22
C LEU A 950 0.11 -7.48 -4.99
N SER A 951 -0.15 -8.65 -4.39
CA SER A 951 0.59 -9.15 -3.24
C SER A 951 2.07 -9.43 -3.57
N VAL A 952 2.96 -9.14 -2.62
CA VAL A 952 4.37 -9.56 -2.70
C VAL A 952 4.52 -11.08 -2.54
N HIS A 953 3.60 -11.74 -1.84
CA HIS A 953 3.44 -13.19 -1.83
C HIS A 953 2.20 -13.57 -2.66
N GLU A 954 2.38 -14.15 -3.85
CA GLU A 954 1.29 -14.47 -4.79
C GLU A 954 1.40 -15.90 -5.33
N GLY A 955 0.35 -16.69 -5.15
CA GLY A 955 0.18 -18.03 -5.72
C GLY A 955 1.04 -19.12 -5.11
N ASP A 956 0.77 -20.36 -5.54
CA ASP A 956 1.49 -21.56 -5.09
C ASP A 956 2.87 -21.72 -5.75
N HIS A 957 3.24 -20.92 -6.76
CA HIS A 957 4.50 -21.09 -7.48
C HIS A 957 5.67 -20.45 -6.72
N GLY A 958 6.72 -21.22 -6.42
CA GLY A 958 7.85 -20.78 -5.61
C GLY A 958 8.78 -21.93 -5.25
N PHE A 959 9.87 -21.63 -4.54
CA PHE A 959 10.90 -22.63 -4.24
C PHE A 959 10.49 -23.68 -3.20
N ASN A 960 9.45 -23.42 -2.39
CA ASN A 960 8.87 -24.43 -1.49
C ASN A 960 7.79 -25.31 -2.16
N SER A 961 7.63 -25.26 -3.49
CA SER A 961 6.44 -25.78 -4.18
C SER A 961 6.70 -26.92 -5.16
N LEU A 962 5.72 -27.83 -5.25
CA LEU A 962 5.63 -28.89 -6.26
C LEU A 962 4.97 -28.41 -7.58
N VAL A 963 4.52 -27.15 -7.65
CA VAL A 963 4.02 -26.55 -8.90
C VAL A 963 5.20 -26.39 -9.90
N PRO A 964 5.10 -26.94 -11.12
CA PRO A 964 6.11 -26.75 -12.17
C PRO A 964 6.34 -25.27 -12.48
N LEU A 965 7.61 -24.92 -12.69
CA LEU A 965 7.99 -23.59 -13.17
C LEU A 965 7.80 -23.54 -14.69
N VAL A 966 7.12 -22.49 -15.17
CA VAL A 966 6.81 -22.29 -16.59
C VAL A 966 7.04 -20.81 -16.99
N PRO A 967 7.28 -20.51 -18.28
CA PRO A 967 7.56 -19.16 -18.74
C PRO A 967 6.50 -18.13 -18.31
N GLY A 968 6.95 -16.99 -17.77
CA GLY A 968 6.06 -15.93 -17.29
C GLY A 968 5.68 -16.02 -15.80
N HIS A 969 6.05 -17.10 -15.09
CA HIS A 969 6.16 -17.05 -13.63
C HIS A 969 7.22 -16.03 -13.21
N VAL A 970 6.96 -15.30 -12.12
CA VAL A 970 7.94 -14.41 -11.47
C VAL A 970 8.03 -14.76 -9.99
N ILE A 971 9.27 -14.88 -9.49
CA ILE A 971 9.62 -15.51 -8.20
C ILE A 971 10.83 -14.78 -7.59
N THR A 972 10.90 -14.66 -6.26
CA THR A 972 12.10 -14.18 -5.55
C THR A 972 13.15 -15.28 -5.37
N ASN A 973 14.42 -14.89 -5.28
CA ASN A 973 15.57 -15.72 -4.91
C ASN A 973 16.28 -15.00 -3.76
N GLU A 974 16.04 -15.44 -2.54
CA GLU A 974 16.25 -14.71 -1.29
C GLU A 974 17.07 -15.51 -0.24
N THR A 975 18.06 -16.27 -0.71
CA THR A 975 18.97 -17.04 0.16
C THR A 975 19.51 -16.21 1.33
N GLY A 976 19.60 -16.82 2.51
CA GLY A 976 20.10 -16.15 3.72
C GLY A 976 20.73 -17.09 4.76
N PHE A 977 21.24 -16.50 5.84
CA PHE A 977 21.86 -17.17 6.97
C PHE A 977 21.81 -16.26 8.22
N TYR A 978 21.53 -16.81 9.39
CA TYR A 978 21.20 -16.03 10.59
C TYR A 978 21.84 -16.63 11.85
N ILE A 979 22.73 -15.89 12.50
CA ILE A 979 23.32 -16.28 13.79
C ILE A 979 22.55 -15.55 14.90
N LYS A 980 21.63 -16.28 15.55
CA LYS A 980 20.76 -15.80 16.64
C LYS A 980 21.54 -14.95 17.64
N GLY A 981 21.13 -13.69 17.82
CA GLY A 981 21.74 -12.77 18.78
C GLY A 981 23.09 -12.17 18.36
N LYS A 982 23.58 -12.40 17.13
CA LYS A 982 24.84 -11.80 16.61
C LYS A 982 24.62 -10.96 15.35
N TRP A 983 24.22 -11.59 14.24
CA TRP A 983 23.98 -10.95 12.94
C TRP A 983 23.37 -11.95 11.94
N GLY A 984 22.91 -11.44 10.80
CA GLY A 984 22.45 -12.27 9.69
C GLY A 984 22.70 -11.60 8.34
N VAL A 985 22.53 -12.38 7.27
CA VAL A 985 22.78 -12.01 5.88
C VAL A 985 21.65 -12.57 5.03
N ARG A 986 21.10 -11.77 4.11
CA ARG A 986 20.21 -12.20 3.03
C ARG A 986 20.59 -11.47 1.72
N ILE A 987 20.44 -12.15 0.59
CA ILE A 987 20.62 -11.59 -0.76
C ILE A 987 19.37 -11.95 -1.57
N GLY A 988 18.52 -10.95 -1.81
CA GLY A 988 17.20 -11.09 -2.44
C GLY A 988 17.15 -10.45 -3.81
N SER A 989 16.82 -11.23 -4.84
CA SER A 989 16.62 -10.75 -6.22
C SER A 989 15.39 -11.40 -6.83
N ALA A 990 14.59 -10.63 -7.57
CA ALA A 990 13.46 -11.16 -8.33
C ALA A 990 13.90 -11.72 -9.69
N LEU A 991 13.26 -12.82 -10.11
CA LEU A 991 13.53 -13.57 -11.33
C LEU A 991 12.23 -13.74 -12.15
N ILE A 992 12.34 -13.75 -13.47
CA ILE A 992 11.30 -14.23 -14.40
C ILE A 992 11.73 -15.58 -14.96
N VAL A 993 10.84 -16.58 -14.97
CA VAL A 993 11.08 -17.85 -15.68
C VAL A 993 10.95 -17.60 -17.19
N ARG A 994 11.98 -18.00 -17.95
CA ARG A 994 12.06 -17.83 -19.41
C ARG A 994 12.48 -19.13 -20.08
N ARG A 995 12.16 -19.27 -21.38
CA ARG A 995 12.79 -20.28 -22.25
C ARG A 995 14.24 -19.86 -22.53
N VAL A 996 15.14 -20.84 -22.60
CA VAL A 996 16.57 -20.65 -22.90
C VAL A 996 17.00 -21.67 -23.96
N GLN A 997 18.02 -21.32 -24.76
CA GLN A 997 18.61 -22.24 -25.73
C GLN A 997 19.74 -23.03 -25.09
N THR A 998 19.66 -24.36 -25.16
CA THR A 998 20.71 -25.31 -24.74
C THR A 998 21.52 -25.78 -25.95
N ARG A 999 22.61 -26.51 -25.72
CA ARG A 999 23.40 -27.13 -26.80
C ARG A 999 22.75 -28.41 -27.35
N HIS A 1000 21.86 -29.03 -26.57
CA HIS A 1000 21.23 -30.32 -26.84
C HIS A 1000 19.81 -30.35 -26.24
N GLU A 1001 18.89 -31.06 -26.89
CA GLU A 1001 17.44 -31.03 -26.65
C GLU A 1001 16.93 -32.35 -26.07
N PHE A 1002 17.59 -32.86 -25.02
CA PHE A 1002 17.18 -34.12 -24.39
C PHE A 1002 15.80 -33.98 -23.73
N ASN A 1003 14.89 -34.90 -24.07
CA ASN A 1003 13.46 -34.85 -23.74
C ASN A 1003 12.67 -33.62 -24.26
N GLY A 1004 13.23 -32.81 -25.17
CA GLY A 1004 12.53 -31.72 -25.85
C GLY A 1004 13.36 -30.45 -26.05
N ASP A 1005 12.82 -29.54 -26.87
CA ASP A 1005 13.36 -28.21 -27.17
C ASP A 1005 13.11 -27.20 -26.04
N VAL A 1006 12.09 -27.43 -25.21
CA VAL A 1006 11.69 -26.50 -24.14
C VAL A 1006 12.57 -26.63 -22.90
N TRP A 1007 13.69 -25.92 -22.91
CA TRP A 1007 14.52 -25.68 -21.75
C TRP A 1007 14.23 -24.31 -21.13
N LEU A 1008 14.35 -24.25 -19.81
CA LEU A 1008 13.98 -23.11 -18.98
C LEU A 1008 15.18 -22.59 -18.17
N GLY A 1009 15.12 -21.31 -17.81
CA GLY A 1009 16.09 -20.62 -16.95
C GLY A 1009 15.51 -19.30 -16.45
N PHE A 1010 16.35 -18.48 -15.81
CA PHE A 1010 15.91 -17.25 -15.15
C PHE A 1010 16.43 -15.96 -15.82
N GLU A 1011 15.57 -14.94 -15.85
CA GLU A 1011 15.89 -13.56 -16.19
C GLU A 1011 15.80 -12.71 -14.90
N ARG A 1012 16.93 -12.24 -14.36
CA ARG A 1012 16.93 -11.40 -13.15
C ARG A 1012 16.42 -9.99 -13.43
N LEU A 1013 15.45 -9.58 -12.62
CA LEU A 1013 14.88 -8.23 -12.60
C LEU A 1013 15.67 -7.26 -11.71
N THR A 1014 16.09 -7.70 -10.52
CA THR A 1014 16.67 -6.80 -9.50
C THR A 1014 17.98 -6.16 -9.94
N CYS A 1015 17.90 -4.85 -10.20
CA CYS A 1015 19.00 -4.02 -10.65
C CYS A 1015 19.65 -3.27 -9.47
N VAL A 1016 20.26 -4.01 -8.53
CA VAL A 1016 21.02 -3.45 -7.41
C VAL A 1016 22.33 -4.24 -7.24
N PRO A 1017 23.51 -3.59 -7.19
CA PRO A 1017 24.79 -4.29 -7.07
C PRO A 1017 24.88 -5.11 -5.77
N ILE A 1018 25.76 -6.11 -5.77
CA ILE A 1018 26.09 -6.94 -4.62
C ILE A 1018 27.47 -6.49 -4.11
N GLN A 1019 27.60 -6.22 -2.81
CA GLN A 1019 28.82 -5.61 -2.26
C GLN A 1019 29.94 -6.65 -2.18
N THR A 1020 30.98 -6.48 -3.00
CA THR A 1020 32.09 -7.46 -3.08
C THR A 1020 32.97 -7.50 -1.83
N ARG A 1021 32.86 -6.52 -0.91
CA ARG A 1021 33.72 -6.35 0.29
C ARG A 1021 33.73 -7.58 1.22
N MET A 1022 32.58 -8.22 1.41
CA MET A 1022 32.43 -9.43 2.24
C MET A 1022 32.73 -10.73 1.48
N VAL A 1023 33.02 -10.69 0.19
CA VAL A 1023 33.15 -11.90 -0.63
C VAL A 1023 34.56 -12.48 -0.51
N LYS A 1024 34.69 -13.66 0.10
CA LYS A 1024 35.94 -14.39 0.29
C LYS A 1024 36.36 -15.03 -1.03
N GLU A 1025 37.15 -14.30 -1.83
CA GLU A 1025 37.45 -14.65 -3.23
C GLU A 1025 37.94 -16.10 -3.43
N SER A 1026 38.68 -16.67 -2.48
CA SER A 1026 39.21 -18.04 -2.55
C SER A 1026 38.13 -19.14 -2.51
N MET A 1027 36.89 -18.82 -2.12
CA MET A 1027 35.77 -19.77 -2.11
C MET A 1027 34.98 -19.81 -3.43
N LEU A 1028 35.10 -18.78 -4.27
CA LEU A 1028 34.33 -18.67 -5.51
C LEU A 1028 35.00 -19.38 -6.69
N THR A 1029 34.20 -20.04 -7.53
CA THR A 1029 34.66 -20.55 -8.84
C THR A 1029 34.94 -19.41 -9.82
N LYS A 1030 35.53 -19.70 -10.98
CA LYS A 1030 35.77 -18.67 -12.03
C LYS A 1030 34.47 -18.11 -12.57
N GLU A 1031 33.46 -18.97 -12.66
CA GLU A 1031 32.12 -18.71 -13.16
C GLU A 1031 31.35 -17.81 -12.19
N GLU A 1032 31.39 -18.12 -10.88
CA GLU A 1032 30.78 -17.29 -9.83
C GLU A 1032 31.42 -15.89 -9.75
N LYS A 1033 32.76 -15.80 -9.88
CA LYS A 1033 33.48 -14.52 -9.98
C LYS A 1033 33.09 -13.72 -11.23
N SER A 1034 32.84 -14.40 -12.35
CA SER A 1034 32.39 -13.78 -13.60
C SER A 1034 30.97 -13.25 -13.46
N TRP A 1035 30.04 -14.07 -12.95
CA TRP A 1035 28.64 -13.70 -12.69
C TRP A 1035 28.55 -12.47 -11.78
N LEU A 1036 29.35 -12.38 -10.73
CA LEU A 1036 29.32 -11.26 -9.79
C LEU A 1036 29.76 -9.94 -10.44
N LYS A 1037 30.82 -9.98 -11.24
CA LYS A 1037 31.31 -8.83 -12.01
C LYS A 1037 30.31 -8.42 -13.08
N GLU A 1038 29.74 -9.38 -13.80
CA GLU A 1038 28.73 -9.15 -14.83
C GLU A 1038 27.44 -8.56 -14.23
N HIS A 1039 27.01 -9.02 -13.06
CA HIS A 1039 25.85 -8.47 -12.34
C HIS A 1039 26.06 -7.00 -11.97
N ASN A 1040 27.17 -6.67 -11.30
CA ASN A 1040 27.45 -5.29 -10.91
C ASN A 1040 27.63 -4.40 -12.15
N GLN A 1041 28.31 -4.87 -13.20
CA GLN A 1041 28.45 -4.16 -14.46
C GLN A 1041 27.08 -3.89 -15.14
N LYS A 1042 26.17 -4.88 -15.18
CA LYS A 1042 24.79 -4.68 -15.67
C LYS A 1042 24.04 -3.61 -14.87
N CYS A 1043 24.24 -3.56 -13.54
CA CYS A 1043 23.68 -2.50 -12.70
C CYS A 1043 24.27 -1.12 -13.05
N TRP A 1044 25.57 -1.03 -13.33
CA TRP A 1044 26.18 0.22 -13.82
C TRP A 1044 25.59 0.67 -15.15
N ASP A 1045 25.56 -0.21 -16.16
CA ASP A 1045 25.08 0.11 -17.51
C ASP A 1045 23.61 0.55 -17.52
N ALA A 1046 22.77 -0.09 -16.70
CA ALA A 1046 21.34 0.18 -16.63
C ALA A 1046 20.96 1.39 -15.74
N LEU A 1047 21.66 1.65 -14.62
CA LEU A 1047 21.31 2.73 -13.69
C LEU A 1047 22.01 4.06 -13.99
N ARG A 1048 23.23 4.06 -14.55
CA ARG A 1048 23.97 5.31 -14.86
C ARG A 1048 23.19 6.33 -15.70
N PRO A 1049 22.26 5.98 -16.62
CA PRO A 1049 21.51 6.98 -17.39
C PRO A 1049 20.52 7.77 -16.53
N HIS A 1050 20.10 7.21 -15.39
CA HIS A 1050 19.13 7.77 -14.46
C HIS A 1050 19.75 8.47 -13.24
N LEU A 1051 21.05 8.24 -12.99
CA LEU A 1051 21.82 8.81 -11.87
C LEU A 1051 22.75 9.96 -12.28
N LYS A 1052 22.59 10.53 -13.48
CA LYS A 1052 23.52 11.55 -14.03
C LYS A 1052 23.63 12.80 -13.15
N ASP A 1053 22.50 13.22 -12.60
CA ASP A 1053 22.39 14.44 -11.80
C ASP A 1053 22.74 14.20 -10.32
N ASP A 1054 22.73 12.93 -9.88
CA ASP A 1054 23.17 12.49 -8.56
C ASP A 1054 24.63 12.01 -8.60
N LYS A 1055 25.55 12.98 -8.51
CA LYS A 1055 27.00 12.73 -8.53
C LYS A 1055 27.47 11.83 -7.39
N VAL A 1056 26.76 11.79 -6.25
CA VAL A 1056 27.12 10.96 -5.09
C VAL A 1056 26.78 9.51 -5.37
N ALA A 1057 25.53 9.24 -5.77
CA ALA A 1057 25.07 7.90 -6.15
C ALA A 1057 25.83 7.34 -7.36
N LEU A 1058 26.12 8.16 -8.38
CA LEU A 1058 26.89 7.74 -9.54
C LEU A 1058 28.34 7.37 -9.18
N LYS A 1059 29.00 8.16 -8.32
CA LYS A 1059 30.37 7.87 -7.82
C LYS A 1059 30.40 6.62 -6.95
N TRP A 1060 29.42 6.45 -6.06
CA TRP A 1060 29.27 5.25 -5.22
C TRP A 1060 29.04 4.01 -6.07
N LEU A 1061 28.13 4.07 -7.05
CA LEU A 1061 27.82 2.93 -7.92
C LEU A 1061 29.05 2.51 -8.72
N LYS A 1062 29.77 3.47 -9.31
CA LYS A 1062 31.02 3.19 -10.04
C LYS A 1062 32.07 2.54 -9.13
N ARG A 1063 32.20 3.01 -7.89
CA ARG A 1063 33.11 2.44 -6.88
C ARG A 1063 32.77 0.99 -6.53
N GLU A 1064 31.49 0.63 -6.34
CA GLU A 1064 31.09 -0.77 -6.03
C GLU A 1064 31.16 -1.71 -7.24
N VAL A 1065 31.20 -1.17 -8.46
CA VAL A 1065 31.36 -1.93 -9.71
C VAL A 1065 32.84 -2.19 -10.01
N ASP A 1066 33.70 -1.21 -9.76
CA ASP A 1066 35.16 -1.33 -9.94
C ASP A 1066 35.88 -1.98 -8.74
N ARG A 1067 35.15 -2.24 -7.64
CA ARG A 1067 35.70 -2.86 -6.43
C ARG A 1067 36.18 -4.30 -6.71
N GLY A 1068 37.41 -4.60 -6.30
CA GLY A 1068 37.92 -5.98 -6.26
C GLY A 1068 37.06 -6.90 -5.37
N ILE A 1069 37.27 -8.21 -5.46
CA ILE A 1069 36.54 -9.18 -4.63
C ILE A 1069 37.22 -9.28 -3.25
N GLY A 1070 36.43 -9.14 -2.18
CA GLY A 1070 36.89 -9.18 -0.80
C GLY A 1070 37.37 -7.84 -0.24
N ILE A 1071 38.10 -7.92 0.87
CA ILE A 1071 38.71 -6.76 1.53
C ILE A 1071 39.89 -6.29 0.67
N ALA A 1072 39.88 -5.02 0.25
CA ALA A 1072 40.99 -4.44 -0.46
C ALA A 1072 42.28 -4.51 0.40
N PRO A 1073 43.45 -4.86 -0.17
CA PRO A 1073 44.68 -4.88 0.60
C PRO A 1073 44.95 -3.49 1.18
N GLY A 1074 45.30 -3.44 2.47
CA GLY A 1074 45.72 -2.21 3.12
C GLY A 1074 47.00 -1.65 2.47
N PRO A 1075 47.35 -0.37 2.73
CA PRO A 1075 48.62 0.20 2.27
C PRO A 1075 49.78 -0.71 2.72
N VAL A 1076 50.57 -1.16 1.75
CA VAL A 1076 51.62 -2.17 1.94
C VAL A 1076 52.66 -1.63 2.92
N GLY A 1077 52.66 -2.15 4.15
CA GLY A 1077 53.56 -1.72 5.23
C GLY A 1077 52.97 -1.77 6.64
N MET A 1078 51.64 -1.83 6.81
CA MET A 1078 51.01 -1.99 8.13
C MET A 1078 50.15 -3.25 8.22
N ALA A 1079 50.79 -4.37 8.53
CA ALA A 1079 50.13 -5.39 9.34
C ALA A 1079 50.09 -4.85 10.77
N ILE A 1080 48.90 -4.57 11.29
CA ILE A 1080 48.67 -4.43 12.73
C ILE A 1080 47.87 -5.66 13.13
N ASP A 1081 48.57 -6.63 13.68
CA ASP A 1081 47.93 -7.69 14.46
C ASP A 1081 47.43 -7.05 15.75
N TRP A 1082 46.13 -7.23 16.00
CA TRP A 1082 45.45 -6.83 17.23
C TRP A 1082 45.02 -8.11 17.94
N ASP A 1083 46.00 -8.82 18.49
CA ASP A 1083 45.83 -9.81 19.57
C ASP A 1083 45.71 -9.08 20.92
#